data_AF-A0A9N9H6E8-F1
#
_entry.id   AF-A0A9N9H6E8-F1
#
_cell.length_a   1.000
_cell.length_b   1.000
_cell.length_c   1.000
_cell.angle_alpha   90.00
_cell.angle_beta   90.00
_cell.angle_gamma   90.00
#
_symmetry.space_group_name_H-M   'P 1'
#
loop_
_entity.id
_entity.type
_entity.pdbx_description
1 polymer ?
#
loop_
_entity_poly.entity_id
_entity_poly.type
_entity_poly.pdbx_seq_one_letter_code
_entity_poly.pdbx_strand_id
1 'polypeptide(L)'
;KRKRSIALGTPAIFNALLLTQSATQYNRSNIDGLATSHMETDLPDEQYDNEQHVTKKICKKKSSSDPTTNKGIEASITFQTTSEKSGEINLPLQNAEMMLSINTTPKQTAFEQDPSDAPGTLPKVEENHVLNESVHHSVHQPEPGPDHMEWIEHVRIALANAKQIVFDKEIWNRDKILAAFLDPEKFKLLIQHKLRSKPTQIKIPQAIGLKFKYSDRAFFHTFTRRHDTWPQHQQEFMDLIEEATRKYKQMYDAHMINRENKDQITDLLKKKLAIDFWTNGEFTRLDATEIARHTMYLLGFARIETKMDFNTIKEIVEKAKVETLIALPDHPKKIEDQIKNSLPFMLPCQTADELPDTYFVADNRIPLSAHQGWLNETTQKMFPVTVRADLKKVWGYKEELRKFYIFRDLPETYFDLSSKKMPLPPTPQELTLRLREIFSFYLLDAKHFKEHIEKLRTVYAFKTLPNDYIISKKRLPKDPKDLHLAVTFSFPIDNKESLANFLHAVPRYYAIPNPLPKEYINFNYIDKPELPTDPSLVEKKVEETENKLPNTIKELKQLIEQKNLQTTLNFPISNQEKIPSAIEFLKQDLALDSIPDFAFKFTSFPSPGWELFEEAEIDDDIPMQENEPTQPTINTQGLESEEEPTNEC
;
A
#
# COMPACT_ATOMS: atom_id res chain seq x y z
N LYS A 1 -14.24 -22.65 -59.43
CA LYS A 1 -12.76 -22.71 -59.38
C LYS A 1 -12.23 -21.62 -58.43
N ARG A 2 -11.93 -21.97 -57.18
CA ARG A 2 -10.89 -21.39 -56.29
C ARG A 2 -10.98 -22.14 -54.96
N LYS A 3 -10.04 -23.06 -54.76
CA LYS A 3 -9.84 -23.80 -53.50
C LYS A 3 -9.11 -22.86 -52.52
N ARG A 4 -9.56 -22.76 -51.28
CA ARG A 4 -8.76 -22.25 -50.15
C ARG A 4 -8.46 -23.44 -49.24
N SER A 5 -7.20 -23.85 -49.26
CA SER A 5 -6.60 -24.80 -48.33
C SER A 5 -6.19 -24.06 -47.06
N ILE A 6 -6.66 -24.57 -45.91
CA ILE A 6 -6.22 -24.19 -44.57
C ILE A 6 -4.94 -24.97 -44.30
N ALA A 7 -3.81 -24.29 -44.14
CA ALA A 7 -2.57 -24.86 -43.64
C ALA A 7 -2.40 -24.43 -42.17
N LEU A 8 -2.50 -25.40 -41.27
CA LEU A 8 -2.09 -25.29 -39.87
C LEU A 8 -0.57 -25.18 -39.82
N GLY A 9 -0.07 -23.96 -39.61
CA GLY A 9 1.33 -23.71 -39.26
C GLY A 9 1.54 -23.84 -37.76
N THR A 10 2.28 -24.87 -37.35
CA THR A 10 2.90 -24.99 -36.03
C THR A 10 3.95 -23.88 -35.84
N PRO A 11 3.96 -23.11 -34.74
CA PRO A 11 5.08 -22.22 -34.46
C PRO A 11 6.18 -23.00 -33.73
N ALA A 12 7.28 -23.24 -34.45
CA ALA A 12 8.58 -23.52 -33.86
C ALA A 12 9.12 -22.25 -33.20
N ILE A 13 8.86 -22.06 -31.91
CA ILE A 13 9.56 -21.06 -31.08
C ILE A 13 9.74 -21.63 -29.68
N PHE A 14 10.89 -22.26 -29.40
CA PHE A 14 11.26 -22.63 -28.02
C PHE A 14 12.77 -22.53 -27.71
N ASN A 15 13.55 -21.74 -28.47
CA ASN A 15 14.98 -21.55 -28.20
C ASN A 15 15.43 -20.08 -28.00
N ALA A 16 14.50 -19.15 -27.73
CA ALA A 16 14.83 -17.72 -27.53
C ALA A 16 14.50 -17.16 -26.13
N LEU A 17 14.32 -18.02 -25.13
CA LEU A 17 14.03 -17.61 -23.75
C LEU A 17 15.01 -18.28 -22.80
N LEU A 18 16.25 -17.79 -22.77
CA LEU A 18 17.21 -17.86 -21.65
C LEU A 18 18.52 -17.21 -22.10
N LEU A 19 18.62 -15.89 -22.03
CA LEU A 19 19.92 -15.21 -22.06
C LEU A 19 19.84 -13.80 -21.46
N THR A 20 19.81 -13.74 -20.12
CA THR A 20 20.40 -12.62 -19.36
C THR A 20 20.82 -13.14 -17.98
N GLN A 21 21.99 -13.78 -17.92
CA GLN A 21 22.82 -13.76 -16.71
C GLN A 21 24.25 -13.42 -17.11
N SER A 22 24.78 -12.38 -16.47
CA SER A 22 26.20 -12.09 -16.21
C SER A 22 27.18 -12.07 -17.39
N ALA A 23 27.54 -10.86 -17.85
CA ALA A 23 28.83 -10.58 -18.46
C ALA A 23 29.33 -9.19 -18.04
N THR A 24 30.25 -9.17 -17.08
CA THR A 24 31.21 -8.08 -16.90
C THR A 24 32.34 -8.25 -17.92
N GLN A 25 32.49 -7.31 -18.88
CA GLN A 25 33.74 -6.67 -19.35
C GLN A 25 33.64 -6.10 -20.79
N TYR A 26 33.90 -4.78 -20.88
CA TYR A 26 34.35 -3.93 -22.01
C TYR A 26 33.60 -3.97 -23.37
N ASN A 27 33.02 -2.83 -23.78
CA ASN A 27 33.78 -1.78 -24.49
C ASN A 27 33.01 -0.43 -24.55
N ARG A 28 33.78 0.65 -24.55
CA ARG A 28 33.36 2.06 -24.47
C ARG A 28 33.09 2.59 -25.88
N SER A 29 31.92 3.16 -26.12
CA SER A 29 31.72 4.18 -27.15
C SER A 29 30.56 5.09 -26.76
N ASN A 30 30.84 6.40 -26.79
CA ASN A 30 29.96 7.54 -26.54
C ASN A 30 28.54 7.38 -27.07
N ILE A 31 27.56 7.85 -26.30
CA ILE A 31 26.57 8.91 -26.62
C ILE A 31 25.60 9.03 -25.42
N ASP A 32 25.53 10.26 -24.86
CA ASP A 32 24.45 11.01 -24.17
C ASP A 32 23.44 10.26 -23.26
N GLY A 33 23.08 10.72 -22.06
CA GLY A 33 23.16 12.07 -21.50
C GLY A 33 21.81 12.46 -20.88
N LEU A 34 21.46 11.91 -19.71
CA LEU A 34 20.39 12.40 -18.82
C LEU A 34 20.58 11.77 -17.43
N ALA A 35 21.10 12.54 -16.47
CA ALA A 35 21.29 12.09 -15.09
C ALA A 35 20.49 12.99 -14.12
N THR A 36 19.57 12.33 -13.45
CA THR A 36 18.58 12.79 -12.47
C THR A 36 19.21 13.16 -11.12
N SER A 37 18.63 14.16 -10.44
CA SER A 37 19.03 14.62 -9.11
C SER A 37 18.95 13.52 -8.05
N HIS A 38 20.04 13.33 -7.32
CA HIS A 38 20.11 12.52 -6.11
C HIS A 38 19.16 13.06 -5.03
N MET A 39 18.16 12.26 -4.63
CA MET A 39 17.45 12.47 -3.36
C MET A 39 18.11 11.62 -2.29
N GLU A 40 18.79 12.27 -1.36
CA GLU A 40 19.36 11.66 -0.17
C GLU A 40 18.23 11.44 0.85
N THR A 41 17.63 10.24 0.84
CA THR A 41 16.78 9.78 1.95
C THR A 41 17.68 9.16 3.02
N ASP A 42 18.14 10.00 3.94
CA ASP A 42 18.61 9.55 5.25
C ASP A 42 17.37 9.17 6.08
N LEU A 43 16.92 7.92 5.91
CA LEU A 43 16.21 7.24 6.98
C LEU A 43 17.29 6.68 7.90
N PRO A 44 17.39 7.10 9.17
CA PRO A 44 18.23 6.40 10.12
C PRO A 44 17.67 4.98 10.31
N ASP A 45 18.53 3.97 10.13
CA ASP A 45 18.29 2.65 10.69
C ASP A 45 18.36 2.78 12.21
N GLU A 46 17.22 3.01 12.87
CA GLU A 46 17.15 2.92 14.33
C GLU A 46 17.23 1.45 14.75
N GLN A 47 18.46 1.01 15.06
CA GLN A 47 18.71 -0.15 15.89
C GLN A 47 18.18 0.15 17.31
N TYR A 48 17.17 -0.60 17.72
CA TYR A 48 16.80 -0.71 19.14
C TYR A 48 17.86 -1.58 19.83
N ASP A 49 18.72 -0.94 20.62
CA ASP A 49 19.50 -1.63 21.66
C ASP A 49 19.13 -1.11 23.05
N ASN A 50 18.97 -2.08 23.94
CA ASN A 50 18.41 -1.99 25.28
C ASN A 50 19.50 -1.54 26.28
N GLU A 51 19.08 -0.81 27.32
CA GLU A 51 19.76 -0.58 28.61
C GLU A 51 21.19 -0.02 28.63
N GLN A 52 21.34 1.29 28.90
CA GLN A 52 22.42 1.79 29.79
C GLN A 52 21.97 2.94 30.70
N HIS A 53 22.33 2.78 31.98
CA HIS A 53 22.09 3.67 33.11
C HIS A 53 22.56 5.13 32.89
N VAL A 54 21.71 6.10 33.24
CA VAL A 54 22.17 7.48 33.51
C VAL A 54 21.64 7.98 34.87
N THR A 55 22.57 8.17 35.79
CA THR A 55 22.41 8.87 37.07
C THR A 55 22.22 10.38 36.83
N LYS A 56 21.07 10.94 37.22
CA LYS A 56 20.80 12.38 37.15
C LYS A 56 21.52 13.13 38.28
N LYS A 57 22.51 13.97 37.93
CA LYS A 57 23.01 15.05 38.79
C LYS A 57 22.13 16.29 38.62
N ILE A 58 21.54 16.72 39.73
CA ILE A 58 20.78 17.96 39.89
C ILE A 58 21.77 19.15 39.87
N CYS A 59 21.53 20.14 39.03
CA CYS A 59 22.20 21.44 39.11
C CYS A 59 21.15 22.55 39.27
N LYS A 60 21.11 23.15 40.47
CA LYS A 60 20.37 24.36 40.80
C LYS A 60 21.06 25.57 40.17
N LYS A 61 20.31 26.45 39.51
CA LYS A 61 20.70 27.87 39.35
C LYS A 61 19.53 28.79 39.71
N LYS A 62 19.84 29.73 40.60
CA LYS A 62 19.06 30.90 41.03
C LYS A 62 19.49 32.11 40.20
N SER A 63 18.56 33.02 39.90
CA SER A 63 18.75 34.48 39.79
C SER A 63 17.35 35.13 39.63
N SER A 64 16.84 35.95 40.57
CA SER A 64 17.09 37.40 40.78
C SER A 64 16.37 38.24 39.71
N SER A 65 15.18 38.81 39.97
CA SER A 65 14.86 40.12 40.60
C SER A 65 14.53 41.24 39.58
N ASP A 66 13.22 41.54 39.44
CA ASP A 66 12.50 42.85 39.39
C ASP A 66 13.05 44.11 38.65
N PRO A 67 12.21 45.15 38.37
CA PRO A 67 10.82 45.20 37.88
C PRO A 67 10.60 46.34 36.84
N THR A 68 9.35 46.81 36.69
CA THR A 68 8.81 48.09 36.12
C THR A 68 8.21 48.13 34.68
N THR A 69 6.87 48.10 34.66
CA THR A 69 5.93 49.11 34.07
C THR A 69 5.72 49.21 32.54
N ASN A 70 4.53 48.82 32.06
CA ASN A 70 3.52 49.79 31.59
C ASN A 70 2.13 49.20 31.27
N LYS A 71 1.14 50.08 31.38
CA LYS A 71 -0.32 49.88 31.34
C LYS A 71 -0.87 49.68 29.92
N GLY A 72 -2.05 49.04 29.81
CA GLY A 72 -3.03 49.45 28.81
C GLY A 72 -4.06 48.40 28.33
N ILE A 73 -5.27 48.49 28.90
CA ILE A 73 -6.60 48.24 28.28
C ILE A 73 -7.19 46.82 28.34
N GLU A 74 -8.11 46.72 29.31
CA GLU A 74 -9.37 45.97 29.44
C GLU A 74 -9.91 45.17 28.23
N ALA A 75 -10.27 43.90 28.48
CA ALA A 75 -11.66 43.44 28.38
C ALA A 75 -11.82 42.08 29.10
N SER A 76 -12.70 42.08 30.09
CA SER A 76 -13.02 40.97 31.00
C SER A 76 -13.88 39.90 30.32
N ILE A 77 -13.49 38.63 30.41
CA ILE A 77 -14.45 37.50 30.48
C ILE A 77 -13.97 36.55 31.58
N THR A 78 -14.73 36.55 32.66
CA THR A 78 -14.61 35.68 33.84
C THR A 78 -15.24 34.33 33.53
N PHE A 79 -14.47 33.24 33.63
CA PHE A 79 -15.02 31.93 34.01
C PHE A 79 -14.13 31.28 35.07
N GLN A 80 -14.80 30.82 36.11
CA GLN A 80 -14.25 30.27 37.35
C GLN A 80 -13.56 28.94 37.09
N THR A 81 -12.27 28.86 37.42
CA THR A 81 -11.57 27.60 37.66
C THR A 81 -11.74 27.19 39.12
N THR A 82 -12.53 26.16 39.37
CA THR A 82 -12.48 25.40 40.63
C THR A 82 -11.26 24.50 40.60
N SER A 83 -10.32 24.75 41.52
CA SER A 83 -9.20 23.87 41.79
C SER A 83 -9.68 22.67 42.61
N GLU A 84 -9.47 21.46 42.12
CA GLU A 84 -9.40 20.28 42.98
C GLU A 84 -8.05 19.60 42.81
N LYS A 85 -7.40 19.45 43.97
CA LYS A 85 -6.22 18.62 44.22
C LYS A 85 -6.60 17.16 44.03
N SER A 86 -5.66 16.36 43.51
CA SER A 86 -5.26 15.04 44.05
C SER A 86 -4.79 14.12 42.91
N GLY A 87 -3.72 13.38 43.18
CA GLY A 87 -3.48 12.09 42.52
C GLY A 87 -2.24 12.03 41.64
N GLU A 88 -1.08 11.80 42.26
CA GLU A 88 0.00 11.06 41.61
C GLU A 88 -0.55 9.71 41.15
N ILE A 89 -0.51 9.44 39.83
CA ILE A 89 -0.73 8.10 39.28
C ILE A 89 0.42 7.80 38.34
N ASN A 90 1.14 6.74 38.68
CA ASN A 90 2.20 6.12 37.89
C ASN A 90 1.68 5.72 36.52
N LEU A 91 2.41 6.11 35.47
CA LEU A 91 2.25 5.61 34.10
C LEU A 91 2.77 4.17 34.01
N PRO A 92 1.98 3.17 33.57
CA PRO A 92 2.53 1.91 33.12
C PRO A 92 2.95 2.02 31.65
N LEU A 93 4.22 1.71 31.41
CA LEU A 93 4.82 1.47 30.11
C LEU A 93 4.40 0.05 29.66
N GLN A 94 3.36 -0.07 28.83
CA GLN A 94 3.04 -1.34 28.17
C GLN A 94 2.51 -1.03 26.77
N ASN A 95 3.27 -1.44 25.74
CA ASN A 95 2.78 -1.86 24.43
C ASN A 95 3.96 -2.31 23.56
N ALA A 96 4.48 -3.49 23.85
CA ALA A 96 5.31 -4.28 22.95
C ALA A 96 5.11 -5.76 23.30
N GLU A 97 4.03 -6.37 22.83
CA GLU A 97 3.90 -7.84 22.70
C GLU A 97 2.56 -8.21 22.05
N MET A 98 2.58 -8.44 20.74
CA MET A 98 1.61 -9.32 20.07
C MET A 98 2.35 -10.01 18.93
N MET A 99 3.07 -11.08 19.28
CA MET A 99 3.53 -12.10 18.36
C MET A 99 2.80 -13.40 18.70
N LEU A 100 2.26 -14.02 17.65
CA LEU A 100 1.57 -15.30 17.64
C LEU A 100 2.53 -16.43 18.02
N SER A 101 2.27 -17.07 19.16
CA SER A 101 2.88 -18.37 19.52
C SER A 101 1.92 -19.50 19.12
N ILE A 102 2.22 -20.17 18.01
CA ILE A 102 1.66 -21.50 17.72
C ILE A 102 2.80 -22.50 17.90
N ASN A 103 2.84 -23.14 19.07
CA ASN A 103 3.66 -24.31 19.33
C ASN A 103 2.96 -25.54 18.73
N THR A 104 3.54 -26.16 17.71
CA THR A 104 3.20 -27.53 17.31
C THR A 104 4.42 -28.42 17.46
N THR A 105 4.48 -29.15 18.57
CA THR A 105 5.36 -30.31 18.75
C THR A 105 4.74 -31.52 18.03
N PRO A 106 5.52 -32.31 17.26
CA PRO A 106 4.99 -33.48 16.58
C PRO A 106 4.99 -34.69 17.52
N LYS A 107 3.81 -35.28 17.76
CA LYS A 107 3.67 -36.56 18.46
C LYS A 107 3.85 -37.69 17.44
N GLN A 108 4.95 -38.45 17.59
CA GLN A 108 5.17 -39.71 16.89
C GLN A 108 4.24 -40.79 17.49
N THR A 109 3.55 -41.52 16.62
CA THR A 109 2.78 -42.72 16.96
C THR A 109 3.57 -43.93 16.47
N ALA A 110 3.99 -44.80 17.38
CA ALA A 110 4.53 -46.12 17.06
C ALA A 110 3.59 -47.19 17.64
N PHE A 111 3.29 -48.17 16.79
CA PHE A 111 2.56 -49.41 17.07
C PHE A 111 3.48 -50.41 17.80
N GLU A 112 2.95 -51.12 18.82
CA GLU A 112 3.19 -52.55 19.14
C GLU A 112 2.39 -52.91 20.40
N GLN A 113 1.35 -53.74 20.26
CA GLN A 113 1.26 -55.15 20.69
C GLN A 113 0.84 -55.39 22.16
N ASP A 114 -0.37 -55.96 22.29
CA ASP A 114 -0.95 -56.76 23.39
C ASP A 114 -0.05 -57.97 23.78
N PRO A 115 -0.30 -58.77 24.86
CA PRO A 115 -1.56 -58.94 25.63
C PRO A 115 -1.45 -59.20 27.17
N SER A 116 -2.63 -59.31 27.79
CA SER A 116 -3.05 -60.34 28.77
C SER A 116 -3.32 -59.94 30.24
N ASP A 117 -4.55 -60.31 30.63
CA ASP A 117 -5.01 -60.96 31.87
C ASP A 117 -5.25 -60.20 33.20
N ALA A 118 -6.55 -60.23 33.55
CA ALA A 118 -7.14 -60.62 34.83
C ALA A 118 -7.72 -59.53 35.76
N PRO A 119 -8.78 -59.87 36.55
CA PRO A 119 -9.80 -58.93 36.98
C PRO A 119 -9.69 -58.56 38.47
N GLY A 120 -10.08 -57.33 38.82
CA GLY A 120 -10.01 -56.84 40.20
C GLY A 120 -11.14 -55.87 40.56
N THR A 121 -12.20 -56.43 41.11
CA THR A 121 -12.98 -56.00 42.29
C THR A 121 -13.28 -54.50 42.53
N LEU A 122 -14.58 -54.21 42.56
CA LEU A 122 -15.24 -53.03 43.14
C LEU A 122 -14.77 -52.69 44.58
N PRO A 123 -14.91 -51.43 44.99
CA PRO A 123 -15.92 -51.17 46.01
C PRO A 123 -16.83 -49.97 45.73
N LYS A 124 -18.06 -50.13 46.23
CA LYS A 124 -19.10 -49.11 46.43
C LYS A 124 -18.59 -47.93 47.27
N VAL A 125 -18.94 -46.72 46.85
CA VAL A 125 -19.25 -45.60 47.75
C VAL A 125 -20.45 -44.85 47.17
N GLU A 126 -21.49 -44.73 48.00
CA GLU A 126 -22.69 -43.90 47.82
C GLU A 126 -22.35 -42.42 48.03
N GLU A 127 -22.94 -41.52 47.26
CA GLU A 127 -23.86 -40.47 47.74
C GLU A 127 -24.04 -39.33 46.71
N ASN A 128 -25.27 -39.23 46.23
CA ASN A 128 -26.06 -38.00 46.03
C ASN A 128 -25.35 -36.73 45.54
N HIS A 129 -25.55 -36.40 44.25
CA HIS A 129 -25.84 -35.01 43.88
C HIS A 129 -26.90 -34.93 42.78
N VAL A 130 -27.90 -34.10 43.07
CA VAL A 130 -29.13 -33.86 42.33
C VAL A 130 -28.86 -33.19 40.98
N LEU A 131 -29.50 -33.74 39.95
CA LEU A 131 -29.62 -33.26 38.58
C LEU A 131 -30.10 -31.81 38.51
N ASN A 132 -29.37 -30.98 37.75
CA ASN A 132 -29.96 -29.93 36.92
C ASN A 132 -28.98 -29.56 35.79
N GLU A 133 -28.76 -30.52 34.87
CA GLU A 133 -28.15 -30.22 33.58
C GLU A 133 -29.22 -29.66 32.65
N SER A 134 -29.24 -28.33 32.53
CA SER A 134 -29.84 -27.65 31.38
C SER A 134 -29.02 -28.02 30.15
N VAL A 135 -29.49 -29.02 29.41
CA VAL A 135 -28.96 -29.37 28.10
C VAL A 135 -29.34 -28.26 27.13
N HIS A 136 -28.53 -27.21 27.07
CA HIS A 136 -28.49 -26.33 25.91
C HIS A 136 -28.00 -27.16 24.72
N HIS A 137 -28.94 -27.69 23.94
CA HIS A 137 -28.65 -28.09 22.57
C HIS A 137 -28.15 -26.83 21.85
N SER A 138 -26.83 -26.71 21.77
CA SER A 138 -26.14 -25.81 20.87
C SER A 138 -26.52 -26.26 19.47
N VAL A 139 -27.62 -25.71 18.97
CA VAL A 139 -28.01 -25.81 17.56
C VAL A 139 -26.86 -25.15 16.81
N HIS A 140 -25.97 -25.97 16.26
CA HIS A 140 -24.98 -25.51 15.29
C HIS A 140 -25.76 -24.84 14.17
N GLN A 141 -25.81 -23.51 14.19
CA GLN A 141 -26.31 -22.77 13.04
C GLN A 141 -25.39 -23.12 11.88
N PRO A 142 -25.92 -23.68 10.78
CA PRO A 142 -25.11 -23.96 9.61
C PRO A 142 -24.48 -22.66 9.16
N GLU A 143 -23.17 -22.67 8.90
CA GLU A 143 -22.49 -21.48 8.40
C GLU A 143 -23.23 -20.96 7.17
N PRO A 144 -23.51 -19.64 7.10
CA PRO A 144 -24.26 -19.06 6.02
C PRO A 144 -23.55 -19.39 4.70
N GLY A 145 -24.25 -20.12 3.82
CA GLY A 145 -23.71 -20.49 2.52
C GLY A 145 -23.26 -19.27 1.71
N PRO A 146 -22.39 -19.45 0.71
CA PRO A 146 -21.79 -18.36 -0.07
C PRO A 146 -22.81 -17.35 -0.64
N ASP A 147 -24.03 -17.80 -0.96
CA ASP A 147 -25.12 -16.96 -1.48
C ASP A 147 -25.67 -15.95 -0.47
N HIS A 148 -25.49 -16.19 0.84
CA HIS A 148 -25.92 -15.26 1.89
C HIS A 148 -25.09 -13.98 1.90
N MET A 149 -23.80 -14.06 1.55
CA MET A 149 -22.94 -12.88 1.51
C MET A 149 -23.21 -12.00 0.28
N GLU A 150 -23.63 -12.59 -0.84
CA GLU A 150 -23.85 -11.85 -2.09
C GLU A 150 -25.00 -10.84 -2.00
N TRP A 151 -26.14 -11.20 -1.40
CA TRP A 151 -27.26 -10.25 -1.30
C TRP A 151 -27.04 -9.17 -0.24
N ILE A 152 -26.37 -9.50 0.87
CA ILE A 152 -25.99 -8.48 1.87
C ILE A 152 -25.14 -7.44 1.16
N GLU A 153 -24.22 -7.88 0.32
CA GLU A 153 -23.38 -6.98 -0.46
C GLU A 153 -24.17 -6.16 -1.47
N HIS A 154 -25.13 -6.76 -2.19
CA HIS A 154 -26.03 -6.01 -3.06
C HIS A 154 -26.85 -4.94 -2.31
N VAL A 155 -27.39 -5.26 -1.13
CA VAL A 155 -28.13 -4.31 -0.28
C VAL A 155 -27.21 -3.20 0.20
N ARG A 156 -25.98 -3.53 0.64
CA ARG A 156 -24.98 -2.54 1.02
C ARG A 156 -24.62 -1.60 -0.14
N ILE A 157 -24.45 -2.13 -1.34
CA ILE A 157 -24.21 -1.34 -2.57
C ILE A 157 -25.41 -0.44 -2.86
N ALA A 158 -26.62 -0.95 -2.76
CA ALA A 158 -27.83 -0.16 -3.00
C ALA A 158 -27.99 0.97 -1.97
N LEU A 159 -27.75 0.69 -0.68
CA LEU A 159 -27.76 1.70 0.37
C LEU A 159 -26.66 2.75 0.17
N ALA A 160 -25.47 2.33 -0.26
CA ALA A 160 -24.39 3.26 -0.62
C ALA A 160 -24.80 4.17 -1.80
N ASN A 161 -25.47 3.61 -2.82
CA ASN A 161 -25.95 4.37 -3.98
C ASN A 161 -27.13 5.30 -3.66
N ALA A 162 -27.98 4.93 -2.69
CA ALA A 162 -29.14 5.71 -2.26
C ALA A 162 -28.75 6.98 -1.48
N LYS A 163 -27.53 7.05 -0.95
CA LYS A 163 -27.01 8.29 -0.33
C LYS A 163 -27.09 9.42 -1.35
N GLN A 164 -27.67 10.55 -0.98
CA GLN A 164 -27.74 11.73 -1.87
C GLN A 164 -26.73 12.80 -1.47
N ILE A 165 -26.31 12.81 -0.20
CA ILE A 165 -25.45 13.83 0.37
C ILE A 165 -24.03 13.62 -0.15
N VAL A 166 -23.46 14.63 -0.79
CA VAL A 166 -22.04 14.65 -1.17
C VAL A 166 -21.20 14.94 0.07
N PHE A 167 -19.99 14.39 0.17
CA PHE A 167 -19.09 14.70 1.27
C PHE A 167 -18.73 16.20 1.26
N ASP A 168 -19.17 16.92 2.29
CA ASP A 168 -18.98 18.36 2.42
C ASP A 168 -17.54 18.70 2.84
N LYS A 169 -16.75 19.23 1.89
CA LYS A 169 -15.36 19.62 2.09
C LYS A 169 -15.20 20.95 2.85
N GLU A 170 -16.24 21.78 2.91
CA GLU A 170 -16.22 23.04 3.65
C GLU A 170 -16.41 22.78 5.15
N ILE A 171 -17.36 21.90 5.47
CA ILE A 171 -17.58 21.43 6.85
C ILE A 171 -16.39 20.58 7.29
N TRP A 172 -15.92 19.64 6.48
CA TRP A 172 -14.82 18.74 6.80
C TRP A 172 -13.60 18.96 5.92
N ASN A 173 -12.97 20.12 6.08
CA ASN A 173 -11.66 20.39 5.47
C ASN A 173 -10.56 19.52 6.11
N ARG A 174 -9.39 19.47 5.47
CA ARG A 174 -8.28 18.57 5.90
C ARG A 174 -7.84 18.83 7.34
N ASP A 175 -7.77 20.10 7.76
CA ASP A 175 -7.37 20.45 9.14
C ASP A 175 -8.42 20.01 10.18
N LYS A 176 -9.71 20.15 9.87
CA LYS A 176 -10.78 19.67 10.75
C LYS A 176 -10.79 18.14 10.84
N ILE A 177 -10.50 17.43 9.74
CA ILE A 177 -10.34 15.98 9.75
C ILE A 177 -9.14 15.58 10.62
N LEU A 178 -7.98 16.25 10.48
CA LEU A 178 -6.83 16.02 11.34
C LEU A 178 -7.15 16.26 12.82
N ALA A 179 -7.83 17.37 13.13
CA ALA A 179 -8.27 17.68 14.48
C ALA A 179 -9.27 16.66 15.03
N ALA A 180 -10.11 16.07 14.17
CA ALA A 180 -11.03 15.02 14.55
C ALA A 180 -10.30 13.72 14.91
N PHE A 181 -9.21 13.37 14.23
CA PHE A 181 -8.39 12.21 14.62
C PHE A 181 -7.73 12.33 16.01
N LEU A 182 -7.71 13.53 16.60
CA LEU A 182 -7.18 13.78 17.94
C LEU A 182 -8.26 13.77 19.03
N ASP A 183 -9.53 13.87 18.66
CA ASP A 183 -10.66 14.13 19.56
C ASP A 183 -11.79 13.10 19.33
N PRO A 184 -12.09 12.23 20.31
CA PRO A 184 -13.11 11.18 20.17
C PRO A 184 -14.48 11.67 19.72
N GLU A 185 -14.93 12.83 20.21
CA GLU A 185 -16.27 13.36 19.91
C GLU A 185 -16.33 13.93 18.49
N LYS A 186 -15.30 14.69 18.08
CA LYS A 186 -15.18 15.15 16.69
C LYS A 186 -15.01 13.99 15.73
N PHE A 187 -14.26 12.95 16.12
CA PHE A 187 -14.13 11.73 15.33
C PHE A 187 -15.48 11.05 15.13
N LYS A 188 -16.29 10.93 16.19
CA LYS A 188 -17.65 10.40 16.09
C LYS A 188 -18.52 11.18 15.11
N LEU A 189 -18.51 12.53 15.19
CA LEU A 189 -19.23 13.40 14.25
C LEU A 189 -18.76 13.21 12.81
N LEU A 190 -17.45 13.06 12.60
CA LEU A 190 -16.86 12.77 11.29
C LEU A 190 -17.35 11.43 10.75
N ILE A 191 -17.38 10.37 11.58
CA ILE A 191 -17.90 9.04 11.19
C ILE A 191 -19.38 9.12 10.82
N GLN A 192 -20.21 9.80 11.63
CA GLN A 192 -21.63 9.97 11.34
C GLN A 192 -21.84 10.69 10.00
N HIS A 193 -21.09 11.77 9.75
CA HIS A 193 -21.12 12.48 8.48
C HIS A 193 -20.68 11.56 7.32
N LYS A 194 -19.62 10.78 7.51
CA LYS A 194 -19.09 9.84 6.51
C LYS A 194 -20.06 8.70 6.18
N LEU A 195 -20.81 8.21 7.16
CA LEU A 195 -21.82 7.17 6.98
C LEU A 195 -23.01 7.68 6.16
N ARG A 196 -23.33 8.97 6.23
CA ARG A 196 -24.45 9.61 5.50
C ARG A 196 -24.07 10.15 4.12
N SER A 197 -22.80 10.45 3.89
CA SER A 197 -22.31 11.03 2.63
C SER A 197 -21.78 9.97 1.65
N LYS A 198 -21.85 10.30 0.36
CA LYS A 198 -21.19 9.55 -0.70
C LYS A 198 -19.66 9.65 -0.51
N PRO A 199 -18.91 8.58 -0.85
CA PRO A 199 -17.46 8.66 -0.92
C PRO A 199 -17.00 9.77 -1.85
N THR A 200 -15.91 10.43 -1.49
CA THR A 200 -15.23 11.33 -2.41
C THR A 200 -14.67 10.54 -3.58
N GLN A 201 -14.50 11.20 -4.72
CA GLN A 201 -13.91 10.61 -5.93
C GLN A 201 -12.54 11.21 -6.21
N ILE A 202 -11.77 11.50 -5.14
CA ILE A 202 -10.44 12.10 -5.29
C ILE A 202 -9.54 11.05 -5.95
N LYS A 203 -8.85 11.42 -7.03
CA LYS A 203 -7.98 10.49 -7.74
C LYS A 203 -6.77 10.16 -6.87
N ILE A 204 -6.61 8.89 -6.54
CA ILE A 204 -5.42 8.36 -5.86
C ILE A 204 -4.64 7.56 -6.89
N PRO A 205 -3.32 7.77 -7.03
CA PRO A 205 -2.51 6.96 -7.93
C PRO A 205 -2.69 5.47 -7.64
N GLN A 206 -2.79 4.68 -8.71
CA GLN A 206 -3.32 3.32 -8.63
C GLN A 206 -2.44 2.42 -7.74
N ALA A 207 -1.11 2.48 -7.88
CA ALA A 207 -0.21 1.64 -7.10
C ALA A 207 -0.22 2.03 -5.62
N ILE A 208 -0.26 3.33 -5.30
CA ILE A 208 -0.44 3.81 -3.90
C ILE A 208 -1.78 3.34 -3.34
N GLY A 209 -2.88 3.50 -4.09
CA GLY A 209 -4.21 3.08 -3.67
C GLY A 209 -4.30 1.58 -3.37
N LEU A 210 -3.60 0.74 -4.15
CA LEU A 210 -3.50 -0.70 -3.86
C LEU A 210 -2.76 -0.98 -2.55
N LYS A 211 -1.66 -0.26 -2.27
CA LYS A 211 -0.93 -0.42 -1.00
C LYS A 211 -1.81 -0.07 0.21
N PHE A 212 -2.61 0.99 0.12
CA PHE A 212 -3.56 1.36 1.16
C PHE A 212 -4.70 0.35 1.32
N LYS A 213 -5.26 -0.14 0.21
CA LYS A 213 -6.30 -1.18 0.23
C LYS A 213 -5.85 -2.43 1.00
N TYR A 214 -4.57 -2.80 0.88
CA TYR A 214 -4.00 -3.95 1.59
C TYR A 214 -3.38 -3.62 2.94
N SER A 215 -3.49 -2.37 3.41
CA SER A 215 -2.84 -1.91 4.64
C SER A 215 -1.35 -2.30 4.70
N ASP A 216 -0.63 -2.14 3.58
CA ASP A 216 0.76 -2.56 3.45
C ASP A 216 1.66 -1.71 4.37
N ARG A 217 2.11 -2.31 5.47
CA ARG A 217 3.02 -1.69 6.46
C ARG A 217 4.43 -1.48 5.89
N ALA A 218 4.79 -2.16 4.80
CA ALA A 218 6.07 -2.03 4.14
C ALA A 218 6.08 -0.97 3.03
N PHE A 219 5.09 -0.06 2.99
CA PHE A 219 4.97 0.98 1.97
C PHE A 219 6.30 1.70 1.72
N PHE A 220 6.89 2.29 2.76
CA PHE A 220 8.18 3.00 2.65
C PHE A 220 9.39 2.05 2.75
N HIS A 221 9.25 0.88 3.36
CA HIS A 221 10.34 -0.10 3.44
C HIS A 221 10.71 -0.72 2.09
N THR A 222 9.79 -0.68 1.12
CA THR A 222 10.04 -1.12 -0.26
C THR A 222 10.67 -0.05 -1.13
N PHE A 223 10.91 1.17 -0.62
CA PHE A 223 11.54 2.22 -1.41
C PHE A 223 13.00 1.89 -1.68
N THR A 224 13.42 2.00 -2.94
CA THR A 224 14.80 1.81 -3.37
C THR A 224 15.45 3.15 -3.69
N ARG A 225 16.75 3.28 -3.38
CA ARG A 225 17.53 4.48 -3.77
C ARG A 225 17.81 4.56 -5.28
N ARG A 226 17.72 3.43 -5.97
CA ARG A 226 17.99 3.29 -7.40
C ARG A 226 16.74 3.61 -8.21
N HIS A 227 16.82 4.63 -9.06
CA HIS A 227 15.70 5.12 -9.88
C HIS A 227 15.21 4.10 -10.91
N ASP A 228 16.13 3.30 -11.47
CA ASP A 228 15.84 2.22 -12.42
C ASP A 228 15.06 1.05 -11.80
N THR A 229 15.04 0.96 -10.47
CA THR A 229 14.36 -0.12 -9.74
C THR A 229 13.23 0.37 -8.84
N TRP A 230 12.77 1.60 -9.00
CA TRP A 230 11.66 2.10 -8.20
C TRP A 230 10.41 1.24 -8.43
N PRO A 231 9.80 0.68 -7.37
CA PRO A 231 8.49 0.09 -7.49
C PRO A 231 7.47 1.17 -7.87
N GLN A 232 6.40 0.77 -8.56
CA GLN A 232 5.42 1.70 -9.14
C GLN A 232 4.85 2.70 -8.11
N HIS A 233 4.57 2.28 -6.88
CA HIS A 233 4.05 3.17 -5.84
C HIS A 233 5.08 4.19 -5.33
N GLN A 234 6.38 3.87 -5.39
CA GLN A 234 7.43 4.84 -5.11
C GLN A 234 7.50 5.89 -6.22
N GLN A 235 7.45 5.47 -7.49
CA GLN A 235 7.46 6.39 -8.62
C GLN A 235 6.29 7.38 -8.53
N GLU A 236 5.05 6.87 -8.39
CA GLU A 236 3.85 7.69 -8.23
C GLU A 236 3.96 8.66 -7.03
N PHE A 237 4.57 8.24 -5.93
CA PHE A 237 4.76 9.09 -4.75
C PHE A 237 5.80 10.20 -5.00
N MET A 238 6.90 9.89 -5.69
CA MET A 238 7.94 10.86 -6.04
C MET A 238 7.43 11.89 -7.05
N ASP A 239 6.62 11.46 -8.02
CA ASP A 239 5.99 12.36 -9.01
C ASP A 239 5.10 13.41 -8.29
N LEU A 240 4.30 12.98 -7.30
CA LEU A 240 3.49 13.88 -6.48
C LEU A 240 4.33 14.85 -5.64
N ILE A 241 5.47 14.40 -5.09
CA ILE A 241 6.41 15.29 -4.37
C ILE A 241 7.01 16.32 -5.30
N GLU A 242 7.44 15.90 -6.49
CA GLU A 242 8.04 16.78 -7.50
C GLU A 242 7.04 17.83 -7.97
N GLU A 243 5.79 17.44 -8.21
CA GLU A 243 4.71 18.37 -8.55
C GLU A 243 4.47 19.42 -7.46
N ALA A 244 4.33 18.97 -6.20
CA ALA A 244 4.13 19.87 -5.06
C ALA A 244 5.33 20.81 -4.85
N THR A 245 6.54 20.28 -5.00
CA THR A 245 7.79 21.06 -4.92
C THR A 245 7.85 22.11 -6.02
N ARG A 246 7.44 21.78 -7.25
CA ARG A 246 7.39 22.71 -8.38
C ARG A 246 6.38 23.83 -8.14
N LYS A 247 5.16 23.52 -7.66
CA LYS A 247 4.15 24.52 -7.30
C LYS A 247 4.65 25.46 -6.19
N TYR A 248 5.27 24.90 -5.15
CA TYR A 248 5.82 25.68 -4.04
C TYR A 248 6.95 26.61 -4.52
N LYS A 249 7.85 26.13 -5.37
CA LYS A 249 8.89 26.96 -6.02
C LYS A 249 8.29 28.12 -6.81
N GLN A 250 7.25 27.88 -7.58
CA GLN A 250 6.57 28.92 -8.36
C GLN A 250 5.91 29.97 -7.46
N MET A 251 5.27 29.55 -6.37
CA MET A 251 4.58 30.44 -5.42
C MET A 251 5.51 31.47 -4.76
N TYR A 252 6.77 31.10 -4.55
CA TYR A 252 7.77 31.94 -3.87
C TYR A 252 8.90 32.41 -4.79
N ASP A 253 8.77 32.24 -6.11
CA ASP A 253 9.81 32.55 -7.11
C ASP A 253 11.19 31.98 -6.74
N ALA A 254 11.19 30.75 -6.23
CA ALA A 254 12.37 30.07 -5.71
C ALA A 254 12.89 29.04 -6.72
N HIS A 255 14.19 29.05 -6.99
CA HIS A 255 14.83 28.05 -7.85
C HIS A 255 15.08 26.74 -7.07
N MET A 256 15.44 26.89 -5.79
CA MET A 256 15.71 25.79 -4.87
C MET A 256 15.00 25.98 -3.54
N ILE A 257 14.58 24.87 -2.94
CA ILE A 257 13.97 24.81 -1.62
C ILE A 257 14.93 24.11 -0.66
N ASN A 258 14.88 24.49 0.62
CA ASN A 258 15.70 23.84 1.63
C ASN A 258 15.14 22.43 1.97
N ARG A 259 15.95 21.63 2.68
CA ARG A 259 15.58 20.29 3.13
C ARG A 259 14.34 20.31 4.05
N GLU A 260 14.24 21.29 4.95
CA GLU A 260 13.13 21.41 5.90
C GLU A 260 11.77 21.61 5.21
N ASN A 261 11.67 22.52 4.25
CA ASN A 261 10.45 22.75 3.47
C ASN A 261 10.09 21.50 2.64
N LYS A 262 11.09 20.78 2.11
CA LYS A 262 10.87 19.52 1.39
C LYS A 262 10.34 18.41 2.31
N ASP A 263 10.87 18.31 3.52
CA ASP A 263 10.39 17.38 4.54
C ASP A 263 8.94 17.72 4.97
N GLN A 264 8.63 19.01 5.12
CA GLN A 264 7.26 19.50 5.39
C GLN A 264 6.30 19.19 4.22
N ILE A 265 6.69 19.40 2.97
CA ILE A 265 5.90 19.03 1.79
C ILE A 265 5.64 17.51 1.78
N THR A 266 6.67 16.72 2.08
CA THR A 266 6.56 15.26 2.13
C THR A 266 5.60 14.81 3.24
N ASP A 267 5.67 15.43 4.42
CA ASP A 267 4.78 15.14 5.54
C ASP A 267 3.32 15.51 5.22
N LEU A 268 3.08 16.69 4.63
CA LEU A 268 1.75 17.09 4.17
C LEU A 268 1.20 16.15 3.09
N LEU A 269 2.04 15.72 2.15
CA LEU A 269 1.61 14.77 1.12
C LEU A 269 1.15 13.44 1.73
N LYS A 270 1.87 12.92 2.73
CA LYS A 270 1.47 11.69 3.44
C LYS A 270 0.11 11.87 4.12
N LYS A 271 -0.08 12.99 4.82
CA LYS A 271 -1.36 13.33 5.48
C LYS A 271 -2.48 13.48 4.45
N LYS A 272 -2.23 14.16 3.33
CA LYS A 272 -3.20 14.30 2.23
C LYS A 272 -3.61 12.94 1.68
N LEU A 273 -2.65 12.10 1.29
CA LEU A 273 -2.94 10.78 0.73
C LEU A 273 -3.75 9.90 1.70
N ALA A 274 -3.43 9.95 3.00
CA ALA A 274 -4.18 9.25 4.03
C ALA A 274 -5.63 9.76 4.14
N ILE A 275 -5.84 11.08 4.19
CA ILE A 275 -7.17 11.70 4.29
C ILE A 275 -7.98 11.43 3.01
N ASP A 276 -7.39 11.61 1.83
CA ASP A 276 -8.05 11.39 0.55
C ASP A 276 -8.48 9.92 0.42
N PHE A 277 -7.63 8.96 0.81
CA PHE A 277 -8.00 7.54 0.82
C PHE A 277 -9.10 7.23 1.84
N TRP A 278 -8.99 7.79 3.04
CA TRP A 278 -9.99 7.61 4.10
C TRP A 278 -11.36 8.16 3.66
N THR A 279 -11.40 9.36 3.08
CA THR A 279 -12.63 10.02 2.59
C THR A 279 -13.20 9.35 1.33
N ASN A 280 -12.38 8.71 0.51
CA ASN A 280 -12.82 7.86 -0.60
C ASN A 280 -13.39 6.50 -0.14
N GLY A 281 -13.21 6.10 1.13
CA GLY A 281 -13.72 4.82 1.65
C GLY A 281 -15.25 4.78 1.76
N GLU A 282 -15.87 3.64 1.42
CA GLU A 282 -17.32 3.44 1.60
C GLU A 282 -17.62 2.75 2.93
N PHE A 283 -17.91 3.54 3.97
CA PHE A 283 -18.03 3.06 5.34
C PHE A 283 -19.32 2.27 5.60
N THR A 284 -20.31 2.36 4.71
CA THR A 284 -21.51 1.50 4.82
C THR A 284 -21.25 0.05 4.45
N ARG A 285 -20.17 -0.22 3.69
CA ARG A 285 -19.81 -1.59 3.27
C ARG A 285 -18.89 -2.29 4.28
N LEU A 286 -18.13 -1.53 5.04
CA LEU A 286 -17.14 -2.04 5.99
C LEU A 286 -17.77 -2.26 7.36
N ASP A 287 -17.27 -3.22 8.13
CA ASP A 287 -17.62 -3.36 9.54
C ASP A 287 -16.86 -2.32 10.42
N ALA A 288 -17.19 -2.23 11.71
CA ALA A 288 -16.52 -1.26 12.60
C ALA A 288 -15.04 -1.61 12.86
N THR A 289 -14.70 -2.90 12.87
CA THR A 289 -13.35 -3.42 13.09
C THR A 289 -12.44 -3.08 11.90
N GLU A 290 -12.94 -3.21 10.67
CA GLU A 290 -12.28 -2.86 9.43
C GLU A 290 -12.05 -1.35 9.32
N ILE A 291 -13.07 -0.54 9.64
CA ILE A 291 -12.92 0.93 9.69
C ILE A 291 -11.84 1.33 10.72
N ALA A 292 -11.84 0.71 11.91
CA ALA A 292 -10.82 0.98 12.92
C ALA A 292 -9.42 0.57 12.44
N ARG A 293 -9.30 -0.59 11.79
CA ARG A 293 -8.02 -1.10 11.24
C ARG A 293 -7.48 -0.17 10.16
N HIS A 294 -8.31 0.22 9.20
CA HIS A 294 -7.93 1.16 8.15
C HIS A 294 -7.55 2.52 8.72
N THR A 295 -8.32 3.03 9.69
CA THR A 295 -8.03 4.31 10.34
C THR A 295 -6.66 4.26 11.04
N MET A 296 -6.40 3.24 11.87
CA MET A 296 -5.10 3.08 12.55
C MET A 296 -3.93 2.94 11.57
N TYR A 297 -4.11 2.18 10.50
CA TYR A 297 -3.10 2.06 9.45
C TYR A 297 -2.76 3.42 8.82
N LEU A 298 -3.78 4.19 8.43
CA LEU A 298 -3.60 5.49 7.77
C LEU A 298 -3.01 6.55 8.71
N LEU A 299 -3.38 6.54 10.00
CA LEU A 299 -2.76 7.39 11.02
C LEU A 299 -1.26 7.09 11.16
N GLY A 300 -0.89 5.81 11.20
CA GLY A 300 0.52 5.39 11.23
C GLY A 300 1.28 5.78 9.96
N PHE A 301 0.68 5.58 8.78
CA PHE A 301 1.26 6.00 7.50
C PHE A 301 1.54 7.51 7.45
N ALA A 302 0.57 8.31 7.89
CA ALA A 302 0.64 9.77 7.90
C ALA A 302 1.38 10.35 9.11
N ARG A 303 1.88 9.50 10.03
CA ARG A 303 2.52 9.90 11.30
C ARG A 303 1.66 10.89 12.10
N ILE A 304 0.35 10.71 12.09
CA ILE A 304 -0.58 11.50 12.89
C ILE A 304 -0.63 10.87 14.28
N GLU A 305 -0.15 11.59 15.28
CA GLU A 305 -0.27 11.18 16.67
C GLU A 305 -1.76 11.08 17.04
N THR A 306 -2.17 10.00 17.69
CA THR A 306 -3.54 9.84 18.19
C THR A 306 -3.52 9.35 19.63
N LYS A 307 -4.46 9.83 20.45
CA LYS A 307 -4.69 9.34 21.81
C LYS A 307 -5.65 8.17 21.86
N MET A 308 -6.38 7.91 20.76
CA MET A 308 -7.35 6.83 20.68
C MET A 308 -6.65 5.54 20.30
N ASP A 309 -6.91 4.48 21.05
CA ASP A 309 -6.48 3.13 20.68
C ASP A 309 -7.48 2.48 19.70
N PHE A 310 -7.14 1.27 19.24
CA PHE A 310 -7.98 0.54 18.29
C PHE A 310 -9.40 0.29 18.80
N ASN A 311 -9.55 -0.07 20.08
CA ASN A 311 -10.85 -0.40 20.68
C ASN A 311 -11.73 0.85 20.81
N THR A 312 -11.16 1.97 21.23
CA THR A 312 -11.84 3.27 21.30
C THR A 312 -12.38 3.68 19.94
N ILE A 313 -11.56 3.60 18.88
CA ILE A 313 -11.99 3.91 17.51
C ILE A 313 -13.14 2.97 17.08
N LYS A 314 -13.03 1.67 17.37
CA LYS A 314 -14.06 0.69 17.04
C LYS A 314 -15.39 1.01 17.74
N GLU A 315 -15.38 1.26 19.05
CA GLU A 315 -16.57 1.60 19.83
C GLU A 315 -17.25 2.89 19.34
N ILE A 316 -16.46 3.92 19.00
CA ILE A 316 -16.98 5.16 18.41
C ILE A 316 -17.68 4.88 17.09
N VAL A 317 -17.10 4.04 16.23
CA VAL A 317 -17.69 3.67 14.94
C VAL A 317 -18.97 2.86 15.12
N GLU A 318 -19.01 1.91 16.05
CA GLU A 318 -20.21 1.14 16.37
C GLU A 318 -21.34 2.05 16.86
N LYS A 319 -21.04 2.94 17.81
CA LYS A 319 -21.99 3.92 18.33
C LYS A 319 -22.51 4.84 17.23
N ALA A 320 -21.62 5.36 16.39
CA ALA A 320 -22.00 6.20 15.25
C ALA A 320 -22.89 5.44 14.26
N LYS A 321 -22.58 4.17 13.96
CA LYS A 321 -23.42 3.33 13.09
C LYS A 321 -24.82 3.20 13.65
N VAL A 322 -24.97 2.76 14.91
CA VAL A 322 -26.27 2.58 15.56
C VAL A 322 -27.09 3.87 15.54
N GLU A 323 -26.48 5.01 15.86
CA GLU A 323 -27.15 6.32 15.85
C GLU A 323 -27.52 6.82 14.44
N THR A 324 -26.89 6.28 13.39
CA THR A 324 -27.20 6.60 11.99
C THR A 324 -28.17 5.61 11.33
N LEU A 325 -28.56 4.52 12.01
CA LEU A 325 -29.54 3.58 11.48
C LEU A 325 -30.91 4.26 11.34
N ILE A 326 -31.52 4.09 10.18
CA ILE A 326 -32.90 4.51 9.93
C ILE A 326 -33.81 3.42 10.50
N ALA A 327 -34.77 3.80 11.36
CA ALA A 327 -35.74 2.85 11.89
C ALA A 327 -36.54 2.18 10.76
N LEU A 328 -36.82 0.88 10.89
CA LEU A 328 -37.62 0.15 9.92
C LEU A 328 -39.05 0.73 9.89
N PRO A 329 -39.62 1.06 8.71
CA PRO A 329 -40.99 1.53 8.63
C PRO A 329 -42.00 0.47 9.10
N ASP A 330 -43.16 0.86 9.61
CA ASP A 330 -44.19 -0.10 10.09
C ASP A 330 -44.79 -0.98 8.98
N HIS A 331 -44.60 -0.60 7.72
CA HIS A 331 -45.21 -1.27 6.57
C HIS A 331 -44.24 -1.33 5.39
N PRO A 332 -44.08 -2.49 4.71
CA PRO A 332 -43.08 -2.69 3.66
C PRO A 332 -43.23 -1.71 2.48
N LYS A 333 -44.46 -1.31 2.17
CA LYS A 333 -44.75 -0.30 1.13
C LYS A 333 -44.04 1.05 1.34
N LYS A 334 -43.75 1.44 2.58
CA LYS A 334 -43.07 2.71 2.91
C LYS A 334 -41.55 2.66 2.64
N ILE A 335 -40.96 1.48 2.42
CA ILE A 335 -39.56 1.34 2.05
C ILE A 335 -39.38 1.89 0.63
N GLU A 336 -38.31 2.64 0.38
CA GLU A 336 -38.00 3.17 -0.95
C GLU A 336 -37.82 2.02 -1.95
N ASP A 337 -38.35 2.20 -3.16
CA ASP A 337 -38.36 1.13 -4.17
C ASP A 337 -36.93 0.73 -4.59
N GLN A 338 -35.95 1.63 -4.50
CA GLN A 338 -34.53 1.30 -4.72
C GLN A 338 -34.04 0.23 -3.74
N ILE A 339 -34.38 0.36 -2.46
CA ILE A 339 -34.02 -0.62 -1.44
C ILE A 339 -34.83 -1.91 -1.66
N LYS A 340 -36.13 -1.81 -1.93
CA LYS A 340 -36.97 -2.99 -2.21
C LYS A 340 -36.44 -3.82 -3.38
N ASN A 341 -36.04 -3.16 -4.47
CA ASN A 341 -35.51 -3.81 -5.67
C ASN A 341 -34.15 -4.47 -5.44
N SER A 342 -33.45 -4.08 -4.38
CA SER A 342 -32.15 -4.62 -4.01
C SER A 342 -32.23 -5.78 -3.04
N LEU A 343 -33.41 -6.02 -2.45
CA LEU A 343 -33.66 -7.18 -1.62
C LEU A 343 -33.78 -8.43 -2.52
N PRO A 344 -33.20 -9.57 -2.14
CA PRO A 344 -33.29 -10.81 -2.91
C PRO A 344 -34.67 -11.49 -2.79
N PHE A 345 -35.58 -10.91 -2.00
CA PHE A 345 -36.94 -11.38 -1.79
C PHE A 345 -37.90 -10.22 -1.94
N MET A 346 -39.14 -10.53 -2.36
CA MET A 346 -40.20 -9.55 -2.36
C MET A 346 -40.66 -9.30 -0.92
N LEU A 347 -40.92 -8.04 -0.61
CA LEU A 347 -41.65 -7.67 0.59
C LEU A 347 -43.14 -7.59 0.27
N PRO A 348 -44.01 -8.17 1.11
CA PRO A 348 -43.73 -8.87 2.37
C PRO A 348 -43.04 -10.24 2.17
N CYS A 349 -42.06 -10.59 3.02
CA CYS A 349 -41.31 -11.86 3.03
C CYS A 349 -42.13 -13.03 3.61
N GLN A 350 -41.54 -14.18 3.96
CA GLN A 350 -42.29 -15.37 4.42
C GLN A 350 -41.82 -15.94 5.76
N THR A 351 -40.55 -15.74 6.12
CA THR A 351 -39.89 -16.46 7.22
C THR A 351 -38.83 -15.58 7.90
N ALA A 352 -39.25 -14.68 8.78
CA ALA A 352 -38.33 -13.92 9.62
C ALA A 352 -38.93 -13.82 11.03
N ASP A 353 -38.21 -14.31 12.05
CA ASP A 353 -38.79 -14.42 13.40
C ASP A 353 -38.90 -13.07 14.13
N GLU A 354 -38.39 -11.98 13.54
CA GLU A 354 -38.26 -10.66 14.18
C GLU A 354 -38.86 -9.49 13.39
N LEU A 355 -39.51 -9.73 12.25
CA LEU A 355 -40.20 -8.65 11.51
C LEU A 355 -41.67 -8.55 11.92
N PRO A 356 -42.29 -7.35 11.87
CA PRO A 356 -43.72 -7.20 12.12
C PRO A 356 -44.56 -8.06 11.16
N ASP A 357 -45.70 -8.58 11.61
CA ASP A 357 -46.56 -9.50 10.84
C ASP A 357 -46.97 -8.99 9.45
N THR A 358 -47.00 -7.65 9.27
CA THR A 358 -47.29 -6.98 7.99
C THR A 358 -46.24 -7.22 6.91
N TYR A 359 -45.09 -7.77 7.29
CA TYR A 359 -44.00 -8.16 6.43
C TYR A 359 -44.10 -9.63 5.99
N PHE A 360 -45.22 -10.34 6.16
CA PHE A 360 -45.40 -11.72 5.67
C PHE A 360 -46.51 -11.94 4.61
N VAL A 361 -46.23 -12.68 3.53
CA VAL A 361 -47.23 -13.22 2.57
C VAL A 361 -47.26 -14.74 2.65
N ALA A 362 -48.44 -15.35 2.81
CA ALA A 362 -48.58 -16.80 2.77
C ALA A 362 -48.37 -17.35 1.34
N ASP A 363 -47.35 -18.18 1.12
CA ASP A 363 -47.05 -18.83 -0.16
C ASP A 363 -47.25 -20.34 -0.06
N ASN A 364 -47.90 -20.91 -1.07
CA ASN A 364 -48.37 -22.30 -1.05
C ASN A 364 -47.41 -23.28 -1.75
N ARG A 365 -46.25 -22.80 -2.21
CA ARG A 365 -45.25 -23.62 -2.90
C ARG A 365 -44.34 -24.34 -1.92
N ILE A 366 -43.79 -25.48 -2.32
CA ILE A 366 -42.97 -26.35 -1.47
C ILE A 366 -41.50 -25.92 -1.57
N PRO A 367 -40.71 -25.91 -0.48
CA PRO A 367 -39.27 -25.65 -0.55
C PRO A 367 -38.55 -26.66 -1.48
N LEU A 368 -37.58 -26.19 -2.26
CA LEU A 368 -36.78 -27.07 -3.11
C LEU A 368 -35.90 -28.01 -2.26
N SER A 369 -35.96 -29.30 -2.54
CA SER A 369 -35.13 -30.30 -1.88
C SER A 369 -33.67 -30.24 -2.35
N ALA A 370 -32.73 -30.42 -1.41
CA ALA A 370 -31.31 -30.57 -1.72
C ALA A 370 -30.99 -31.83 -2.52
N HIS A 371 -31.88 -32.83 -2.52
CA HIS A 371 -31.70 -34.08 -3.27
C HIS A 371 -32.47 -34.05 -4.58
N GLN A 372 -31.76 -34.32 -5.69
CA GLN A 372 -32.31 -34.35 -7.05
C GLN A 372 -33.48 -35.35 -7.21
N GLY A 373 -33.51 -36.41 -6.39
CA GLY A 373 -34.54 -37.45 -6.46
C GLY A 373 -35.95 -37.00 -6.07
N TRP A 374 -36.09 -35.81 -5.48
CA TRP A 374 -37.36 -35.26 -4.98
C TRP A 374 -37.94 -34.18 -5.90
N LEU A 375 -37.27 -33.97 -7.03
CA LEU A 375 -37.77 -33.14 -8.11
C LEU A 375 -38.92 -33.83 -8.83
N ASN A 376 -39.79 -33.05 -9.47
CA ASN A 376 -40.76 -33.60 -10.39
C ASN A 376 -40.04 -34.30 -11.57
N GLU A 377 -40.70 -35.28 -12.17
CA GLU A 377 -40.09 -36.13 -13.22
C GLU A 377 -39.58 -35.33 -14.44
N THR A 378 -40.16 -34.16 -14.70
CA THR A 378 -39.76 -33.28 -15.81
C THR A 378 -38.46 -32.54 -15.52
N THR A 379 -38.27 -31.99 -14.32
CA THR A 379 -37.06 -31.25 -13.95
C THR A 379 -35.93 -32.17 -13.49
N GLN A 380 -36.23 -33.38 -13.02
CA GLN A 380 -35.22 -34.36 -12.59
C GLN A 380 -34.21 -34.71 -13.69
N LYS A 381 -34.64 -34.76 -14.97
CA LYS A 381 -33.78 -35.11 -16.12
C LYS A 381 -32.77 -34.02 -16.49
N MET A 382 -32.88 -32.83 -15.91
CA MET A 382 -32.02 -31.67 -16.22
C MET A 382 -30.74 -31.63 -15.36
N PHE A 383 -30.63 -32.49 -14.35
CA PHE A 383 -29.56 -32.49 -13.35
C PHE A 383 -29.00 -33.91 -13.13
N PRO A 384 -27.71 -34.06 -12.73
CA PRO A 384 -26.73 -33.00 -12.53
C PRO A 384 -26.11 -32.48 -13.83
N VAL A 385 -25.72 -31.20 -13.85
CA VAL A 385 -24.98 -30.62 -14.97
C VAL A 385 -23.50 -31.01 -14.87
N THR A 386 -23.06 -31.91 -15.75
CA THR A 386 -21.70 -32.48 -15.72
C THR A 386 -20.69 -31.75 -16.62
N VAL A 387 -21.15 -31.04 -17.65
CA VAL A 387 -20.28 -30.41 -18.65
C VAL A 387 -20.35 -28.89 -18.56
N ARG A 388 -19.19 -28.22 -18.50
CA ARG A 388 -19.11 -26.76 -18.36
C ARG A 388 -19.76 -25.99 -19.53
N ALA A 389 -19.83 -26.60 -20.71
CA ALA A 389 -20.52 -26.04 -21.87
C ALA A 389 -22.05 -25.95 -21.67
N ASP A 390 -22.63 -26.84 -20.87
CA ASP A 390 -24.06 -26.90 -20.59
C ASP A 390 -24.52 -25.89 -19.53
N LEU A 391 -23.60 -25.17 -18.88
CA LEU A 391 -23.92 -24.05 -17.99
C LEU A 391 -24.77 -22.97 -18.68
N LYS A 392 -24.70 -22.87 -20.02
CA LYS A 392 -25.55 -21.97 -20.81
C LYS A 392 -27.04 -22.32 -20.76
N LYS A 393 -27.40 -23.57 -20.40
CA LYS A 393 -28.78 -24.07 -20.34
C LYS A 393 -29.45 -23.92 -18.96
N VAL A 394 -28.65 -23.70 -17.90
CA VAL A 394 -29.11 -23.66 -16.49
C VAL A 394 -30.19 -22.60 -16.24
N TRP A 395 -30.13 -21.49 -16.97
CA TRP A 395 -31.16 -20.44 -16.86
C TRP A 395 -32.55 -20.97 -17.20
N GLY A 396 -32.69 -21.77 -18.27
CA GLY A 396 -33.96 -22.40 -18.63
C GLY A 396 -34.44 -23.41 -17.58
N TYR A 397 -33.51 -24.10 -16.90
CA TYR A 397 -33.85 -25.07 -15.85
C TYR A 397 -34.37 -24.40 -14.57
N LYS A 398 -33.83 -23.23 -14.20
CA LYS A 398 -34.32 -22.45 -13.04
C LYS A 398 -35.77 -21.98 -13.25
N GLU A 399 -36.11 -21.54 -14.45
CA GLU A 399 -37.48 -21.09 -14.77
C GLU A 399 -38.51 -22.23 -14.67
N GLU A 400 -38.17 -23.44 -15.09
CA GLU A 400 -39.06 -24.59 -14.93
C GLU A 400 -39.24 -25.01 -13.46
N LEU A 401 -38.18 -24.97 -12.64
CA LEU A 401 -38.27 -25.31 -11.22
C LEU A 401 -39.10 -24.30 -10.42
N ARG A 402 -39.03 -23.00 -10.74
CA ARG A 402 -39.77 -21.93 -10.03
C ARG A 402 -41.29 -22.05 -10.12
N LYS A 403 -41.79 -22.82 -11.08
CA LYS A 403 -43.23 -23.12 -11.20
C LYS A 403 -43.75 -24.00 -10.06
N PHE A 404 -42.88 -24.79 -9.44
CA PHE A 404 -43.26 -25.81 -8.45
C PHE A 404 -42.63 -25.60 -7.07
N TYR A 405 -41.43 -25.02 -7.03
CA TYR A 405 -40.64 -24.93 -5.81
C TYR A 405 -40.29 -23.49 -5.44
N ILE A 406 -40.18 -23.25 -4.14
CA ILE A 406 -39.56 -22.05 -3.59
C ILE A 406 -38.09 -22.34 -3.39
N PHE A 407 -37.24 -21.62 -4.13
CA PHE A 407 -35.81 -21.62 -3.93
C PHE A 407 -35.19 -20.37 -4.49
N ARG A 408 -34.06 -20.01 -3.90
CA ARG A 408 -33.27 -18.86 -4.31
C ARG A 408 -32.17 -19.31 -5.26
N ASP A 409 -31.38 -20.29 -4.81
CA ASP A 409 -30.25 -20.87 -5.53
C ASP A 409 -30.42 -22.38 -5.71
N LEU A 410 -29.78 -22.92 -6.76
CA LEU A 410 -29.81 -24.35 -7.01
C LEU A 410 -28.78 -25.02 -6.09
N PRO A 411 -29.15 -26.08 -5.37
CA PRO A 411 -28.20 -26.80 -4.51
C PRO A 411 -26.98 -27.27 -5.30
N GLU A 412 -25.79 -27.24 -4.69
CA GLU A 412 -24.54 -27.66 -5.36
C GLU A 412 -24.60 -29.09 -5.89
N THR A 413 -25.39 -29.96 -5.26
CA THR A 413 -25.65 -31.33 -5.71
C THR A 413 -26.20 -31.41 -7.13
N TYR A 414 -26.73 -30.32 -7.69
CA TYR A 414 -27.29 -30.24 -9.04
C TYR A 414 -26.20 -29.98 -10.10
N PHE A 415 -24.95 -29.75 -9.67
CA PHE A 415 -23.79 -29.52 -10.52
C PHE A 415 -22.71 -30.55 -10.22
N ASP A 416 -22.22 -31.22 -11.24
CA ASP A 416 -21.07 -32.12 -11.15
C ASP A 416 -19.96 -31.59 -12.07
N LEU A 417 -19.50 -30.38 -11.76
CA LEU A 417 -18.50 -29.66 -12.54
C LEU A 417 -17.14 -29.68 -11.83
N SER A 418 -16.06 -29.83 -12.61
CA SER A 418 -14.72 -29.54 -12.11
C SER A 418 -14.66 -28.08 -11.60
N SER A 419 -14.12 -27.86 -10.40
CA SER A 419 -14.04 -26.55 -9.76
C SER A 419 -13.44 -25.47 -10.69
N LYS A 420 -13.95 -24.24 -10.62
CA LYS A 420 -13.42 -23.11 -11.39
C LYS A 420 -12.09 -22.69 -10.78
N LYS A 421 -11.04 -22.64 -11.61
CA LYS A 421 -9.77 -22.02 -11.18
C LYS A 421 -10.01 -20.54 -10.90
N MET A 422 -9.54 -20.07 -9.77
CA MET A 422 -9.67 -18.68 -9.34
C MET A 422 -8.74 -17.77 -10.18
N PRO A 423 -9.06 -16.49 -10.43
CA PRO A 423 -8.06 -15.57 -10.99
C PRO A 423 -6.89 -15.42 -10.02
N LEU A 424 -5.65 -15.32 -10.52
CA LEU A 424 -4.50 -15.07 -9.65
C LEU A 424 -4.65 -13.66 -9.03
N PRO A 425 -4.54 -13.52 -7.70
CA PRO A 425 -4.63 -12.21 -7.07
C PRO A 425 -3.42 -11.32 -7.42
N PRO A 426 -3.53 -9.99 -7.27
CA PRO A 426 -2.40 -9.08 -7.51
C PRO A 426 -1.25 -9.28 -6.51
N THR A 427 -1.55 -9.75 -5.29
CA THR A 427 -0.58 -9.90 -4.19
C THR A 427 -0.61 -11.33 -3.63
N PRO A 428 0.55 -11.89 -3.21
CA PRO A 428 0.62 -13.27 -2.69
C PRO A 428 -0.18 -13.48 -1.39
N GLN A 429 -0.47 -12.42 -0.65
CA GLN A 429 -1.25 -12.46 0.59
C GLN A 429 -2.71 -12.85 0.35
N GLU A 430 -3.24 -12.69 -0.86
CA GLU A 430 -4.61 -13.12 -1.22
C GLU A 430 -4.66 -14.58 -1.71
N LEU A 431 -3.54 -15.30 -1.75
CA LEU A 431 -3.54 -16.71 -2.10
C LEU A 431 -4.27 -17.57 -1.04
N THR A 432 -4.75 -18.75 -1.46
CA THR A 432 -5.29 -19.78 -0.57
C THR A 432 -4.25 -20.14 0.48
N LEU A 433 -4.68 -20.41 1.71
CA LEU A 433 -3.79 -20.67 2.87
C LEU A 433 -2.61 -21.59 2.52
N ARG A 434 -2.88 -22.74 1.87
CA ARG A 434 -1.85 -23.70 1.45
C ARG A 434 -0.81 -23.12 0.48
N LEU A 435 -1.22 -22.27 -0.44
CA LEU A 435 -0.31 -21.64 -1.40
C LEU A 435 0.37 -20.41 -0.79
N ARG A 436 -0.31 -19.67 0.09
CA ARG A 436 0.22 -18.51 0.80
C ARG A 436 1.47 -18.85 1.63
N GLU A 437 1.47 -20.00 2.29
CA GLU A 437 2.63 -20.49 3.07
C GLU A 437 3.85 -20.82 2.18
N ILE A 438 3.61 -21.19 0.92
CA ILE A 438 4.65 -21.53 -0.06
C ILE A 438 5.09 -20.28 -0.82
N PHE A 439 4.18 -19.33 -1.02
CA PHE A 439 4.36 -18.15 -1.85
C PHE A 439 4.75 -16.93 -1.03
N SER A 440 6.05 -16.92 -0.76
CA SER A 440 6.94 -15.75 -0.74
C SER A 440 8.32 -16.40 -0.87
N PHE A 441 8.60 -16.99 -2.04
CA PHE A 441 9.74 -17.89 -2.19
C PHE A 441 10.95 -17.15 -2.76
N TYR A 442 12.13 -17.65 -2.41
CA TYR A 442 13.38 -17.19 -2.99
C TYR A 442 13.65 -17.93 -4.30
N LEU A 443 13.99 -17.17 -5.34
CA LEU A 443 14.37 -17.74 -6.61
C LEU A 443 15.75 -18.42 -6.48
N LEU A 444 15.75 -19.76 -6.54
CA LEU A 444 16.97 -20.58 -6.55
C LEU A 444 17.46 -20.78 -7.98
N ASP A 445 16.63 -21.41 -8.82
CA ASP A 445 16.90 -21.67 -10.23
C ASP A 445 15.60 -21.63 -11.07
N ALA A 446 15.74 -21.79 -12.39
CA ALA A 446 14.61 -21.78 -13.32
C ALA A 446 13.65 -22.98 -13.12
N LYS A 447 14.16 -24.11 -12.61
CA LYS A 447 13.36 -25.31 -12.36
C LYS A 447 12.45 -25.12 -11.14
N HIS A 448 13.00 -24.62 -10.04
CA HIS A 448 12.29 -24.23 -8.82
C HIS A 448 11.19 -23.21 -9.12
N PHE A 449 11.48 -22.22 -9.97
CA PHE A 449 10.46 -21.27 -10.45
C PHE A 449 9.30 -21.98 -11.15
N LYS A 450 9.60 -22.86 -12.11
CA LYS A 450 8.58 -23.60 -12.87
C LYS A 450 7.72 -24.49 -11.98
N GLU A 451 8.31 -25.16 -10.98
CA GLU A 451 7.59 -26.01 -10.02
C GLU A 451 6.60 -25.19 -9.18
N HIS A 452 6.98 -24.00 -8.73
CA HIS A 452 6.09 -23.09 -8.01
C HIS A 452 4.95 -22.60 -8.91
N ILE A 453 5.24 -22.19 -10.14
CA ILE A 453 4.23 -21.75 -11.11
C ILE A 453 3.18 -22.85 -11.38
N GLU A 454 3.60 -24.10 -11.54
CA GLU A 454 2.66 -25.20 -11.76
C GLU A 454 1.76 -25.44 -10.53
N LYS A 455 2.29 -25.32 -9.31
CA LYS A 455 1.46 -25.35 -8.08
C LYS A 455 0.40 -24.24 -8.09
N LEU A 456 0.74 -23.00 -8.42
CA LEU A 456 -0.25 -21.93 -8.57
C LEU A 456 -1.30 -22.26 -9.64
N ARG A 457 -0.87 -22.79 -10.80
CA ARG A 457 -1.76 -23.12 -11.93
C ARG A 457 -2.75 -24.24 -11.62
N THR A 458 -2.56 -25.02 -10.56
CA THR A 458 -3.56 -26.01 -10.13
C THR A 458 -4.85 -25.35 -9.63
N VAL A 459 -4.71 -24.25 -8.88
CA VAL A 459 -5.82 -23.53 -8.23
C VAL A 459 -6.22 -22.28 -9.01
N TYR A 460 -5.24 -21.61 -9.62
CA TYR A 460 -5.39 -20.28 -10.23
C TYR A 460 -5.21 -20.28 -11.75
N ALA A 461 -5.83 -19.31 -12.41
CA ALA A 461 -5.67 -19.02 -13.83
C ALA A 461 -4.97 -17.66 -14.02
N PHE A 462 -3.83 -17.65 -14.71
CA PHE A 462 -3.05 -16.43 -15.02
C PHE A 462 -2.09 -16.65 -16.20
N LYS A 463 -1.69 -15.54 -16.84
CA LYS A 463 -0.72 -15.52 -17.95
C LYS A 463 0.70 -15.16 -17.50
N THR A 464 0.82 -14.18 -16.60
CA THR A 464 2.08 -13.62 -16.08
C THR A 464 2.04 -13.58 -14.55
N LEU A 465 3.20 -13.74 -13.90
CA LEU A 465 3.33 -13.65 -12.44
C LEU A 465 3.81 -12.24 -12.06
N PRO A 466 3.12 -11.50 -11.17
CA PRO A 466 3.61 -10.21 -10.66
C PRO A 466 4.91 -10.35 -9.85
N ASN A 467 5.75 -9.31 -9.83
CA ASN A 467 7.03 -9.31 -9.11
C ASN A 467 6.85 -9.50 -7.59
N ASP A 468 5.73 -9.08 -7.02
CA ASP A 468 5.41 -9.20 -5.59
C ASP A 468 5.35 -10.66 -5.09
N TYR A 469 5.23 -11.63 -5.99
CA TYR A 469 5.24 -13.06 -5.67
C TYR A 469 6.65 -13.64 -5.45
N ILE A 470 7.70 -12.85 -5.72
CA ILE A 470 9.10 -13.27 -5.62
C ILE A 470 9.77 -12.40 -4.56
N ILE A 471 10.30 -13.02 -3.49
CA ILE A 471 11.08 -12.25 -2.51
C ILE A 471 12.42 -11.86 -3.14
N SER A 472 12.69 -10.57 -3.21
CA SER A 472 14.02 -10.05 -3.52
C SER A 472 14.98 -10.41 -2.38
N LYS A 473 16.10 -11.07 -2.71
CA LYS A 473 17.13 -11.42 -1.72
C LYS A 473 17.66 -10.15 -1.03
N LYS A 474 17.84 -10.19 0.29
CA LYS A 474 18.41 -9.08 1.07
C LYS A 474 19.87 -8.85 0.63
N ARG A 475 20.39 -7.63 0.74
CA ARG A 475 21.84 -7.44 0.51
C ARG A 475 22.64 -8.13 1.61
N LEU A 476 23.78 -8.73 1.25
CA LEU A 476 24.71 -9.28 2.24
C LEU A 476 25.11 -8.17 3.23
N PRO A 477 24.99 -8.36 4.57
CA PRO A 477 25.38 -7.37 5.57
C PRO A 477 26.86 -6.97 5.44
N LYS A 478 27.20 -5.75 5.86
CA LYS A 478 28.62 -5.31 5.85
C LYS A 478 29.44 -6.07 6.90
N ASP A 479 28.91 -6.23 8.11
CA ASP A 479 29.52 -7.03 9.17
C ASP A 479 28.99 -8.47 9.12
N PRO A 480 29.85 -9.50 9.01
CA PRO A 480 29.44 -10.90 9.06
C PRO A 480 28.73 -11.30 10.36
N LYS A 481 28.85 -10.54 11.45
CA LYS A 481 28.14 -10.81 12.71
C LYS A 481 26.63 -10.60 12.62
N ASP A 482 26.19 -9.72 11.73
CA ASP A 482 24.76 -9.45 11.46
C ASP A 482 24.13 -10.51 10.55
N LEU A 483 24.93 -11.51 10.14
CA LEU A 483 24.49 -12.58 9.27
C LEU A 483 23.73 -13.66 10.06
N HIS A 484 22.41 -13.58 10.03
CA HIS A 484 21.54 -14.57 10.67
C HIS A 484 21.34 -15.80 9.78
N LEU A 485 22.30 -16.73 9.79
CA LEU A 485 22.17 -18.06 9.18
C LEU A 485 22.00 -19.15 10.24
N ALA A 486 21.31 -20.24 9.89
CA ALA A 486 21.18 -21.41 10.75
C ALA A 486 22.52 -22.16 10.94
N VAL A 487 23.45 -22.01 10.00
CA VAL A 487 24.80 -22.58 10.06
C VAL A 487 25.77 -21.47 10.45
N THR A 488 26.55 -21.70 11.50
CA THR A 488 27.62 -20.80 11.91
C THR A 488 28.83 -20.99 11.02
N PHE A 489 29.38 -19.89 10.51
CA PHE A 489 30.62 -19.87 9.76
C PHE A 489 31.65 -19.04 10.55
N SER A 490 32.91 -19.47 10.54
CA SER A 490 34.01 -18.64 11.03
C SER A 490 34.40 -17.64 9.95
N PHE A 491 34.29 -16.36 10.25
CA PHE A 491 34.70 -15.28 9.35
C PHE A 491 36.02 -14.63 9.85
N PRO A 492 36.91 -14.21 8.92
CA PRO A 492 36.82 -14.40 7.47
C PRO A 492 37.06 -15.87 7.07
N ILE A 493 36.38 -16.35 6.04
CA ILE A 493 36.53 -17.72 5.54
C ILE A 493 37.91 -17.87 4.89
N ASP A 494 38.66 -18.88 5.32
CA ASP A 494 40.06 -19.11 4.95
C ASP A 494 40.27 -20.28 3.97
N ASN A 495 39.26 -21.12 3.77
CA ASN A 495 39.35 -22.32 2.94
C ASN A 495 38.22 -22.43 1.90
N LYS A 496 38.53 -23.10 0.77
CA LYS A 496 37.62 -23.25 -0.38
C LYS A 496 36.36 -24.07 -0.07
N GLU A 497 36.45 -25.03 0.85
CA GLU A 497 35.34 -25.92 1.21
C GLU A 497 34.27 -25.18 2.04
N SER A 498 34.69 -24.47 3.08
CA SER A 498 33.84 -23.57 3.87
C SER A 498 33.22 -22.48 2.99
N LEU A 499 33.96 -21.96 2.00
CA LEU A 499 33.41 -21.01 1.03
C LEU A 499 32.31 -21.65 0.17
N ALA A 500 32.51 -22.87 -0.34
CA ALA A 500 31.50 -23.58 -1.11
C ALA A 500 30.23 -23.83 -0.28
N ASN A 501 30.39 -24.23 0.99
CA ASN A 501 29.28 -24.40 1.93
C ASN A 501 28.55 -23.09 2.22
N PHE A 502 29.30 -21.98 2.38
CA PHE A 502 28.76 -20.64 2.54
C PHE A 502 27.98 -20.20 1.29
N LEU A 503 28.57 -20.34 0.10
CA LEU A 503 27.93 -20.02 -1.18
C LEU A 503 26.72 -20.90 -1.49
N HIS A 504 26.59 -22.07 -0.87
CA HIS A 504 25.39 -22.90 -0.96
C HIS A 504 24.29 -22.46 0.03
N ALA A 505 24.66 -22.01 1.22
CA ALA A 505 23.74 -21.58 2.27
C ALA A 505 23.17 -20.16 2.05
N VAL A 506 24.02 -19.21 1.65
CA VAL A 506 23.73 -17.77 1.62
C VAL A 506 22.74 -17.34 0.54
N PRO A 507 22.78 -17.86 -0.72
CA PRO A 507 21.86 -17.42 -1.77
C PRO A 507 20.38 -17.66 -1.47
N ARG A 508 20.08 -18.46 -0.43
CA ARG A 508 18.71 -18.65 0.06
C ARG A 508 18.12 -17.38 0.65
N TYR A 509 18.94 -16.49 1.22
CA TYR A 509 18.45 -15.33 1.97
C TYR A 509 19.06 -14.01 1.48
N TYR A 510 20.30 -14.06 0.97
CA TYR A 510 21.07 -12.87 0.63
C TYR A 510 21.53 -12.87 -0.83
N ALA A 511 21.55 -11.68 -1.42
CA ALA A 511 22.19 -11.38 -2.70
C ALA A 511 23.69 -11.24 -2.44
N ILE A 512 24.47 -12.12 -3.05
CA ILE A 512 25.91 -12.20 -2.87
C ILE A 512 26.58 -11.23 -3.85
N PRO A 513 27.35 -10.22 -3.37
CA PRO A 513 28.16 -9.40 -4.25
C PRO A 513 29.30 -10.23 -4.85
N ASN A 514 29.69 -9.89 -6.07
CA ASN A 514 30.85 -10.48 -6.73
C ASN A 514 31.84 -9.34 -7.07
N PRO A 515 33.00 -9.23 -6.40
CA PRO A 515 33.55 -10.14 -5.37
C PRO A 515 32.84 -10.03 -4.00
N LEU A 516 33.00 -11.07 -3.18
CA LEU A 516 32.65 -11.07 -1.76
C LEU A 516 33.50 -10.04 -1.00
N PRO A 517 32.97 -9.40 0.06
CA PRO A 517 33.74 -8.48 0.88
C PRO A 517 34.87 -9.20 1.64
N LYS A 518 35.95 -8.48 1.94
CA LYS A 518 37.15 -9.05 2.61
C LYS A 518 36.86 -9.52 4.03
N GLU A 519 35.82 -8.96 4.65
CA GLU A 519 35.32 -9.35 5.96
C GLU A 519 34.78 -10.79 5.95
N TYR A 520 34.27 -11.25 4.79
CA TYR A 520 33.73 -12.60 4.63
C TYR A 520 34.78 -13.60 4.16
N ILE A 521 35.84 -13.16 3.47
CA ILE A 521 36.82 -14.07 2.88
C ILE A 521 38.25 -13.53 2.90
N ASN A 522 39.21 -14.38 3.31
CA ASN A 522 40.63 -14.01 3.45
C ASN A 522 41.52 -14.47 2.26
N PHE A 523 40.95 -15.07 1.22
CA PHE A 523 41.69 -15.52 0.04
C PHE A 523 41.01 -15.11 -1.26
N ASN A 524 41.79 -14.99 -2.34
CA ASN A 524 41.28 -14.67 -3.66
C ASN A 524 40.65 -15.92 -4.30
N TYR A 525 39.33 -16.03 -4.22
CA TYR A 525 38.56 -17.18 -4.72
C TYR A 525 38.09 -17.02 -6.16
N ILE A 526 38.17 -15.80 -6.68
CA ILE A 526 38.01 -15.56 -8.11
C ILE A 526 39.42 -15.83 -8.64
N ASP A 527 39.62 -16.86 -9.47
CA ASP A 527 40.91 -17.19 -10.09
C ASP A 527 41.42 -16.09 -11.06
N LYS A 528 41.27 -14.81 -10.68
CA LYS A 528 41.87 -13.66 -11.31
C LYS A 528 43.38 -13.73 -11.03
N PRO A 529 44.23 -13.70 -12.07
CA PRO A 529 45.67 -13.69 -11.89
C PRO A 529 46.07 -12.51 -10.99
N GLU A 530 47.05 -12.75 -10.12
CA GLU A 530 47.63 -11.68 -9.30
C GLU A 530 48.09 -10.54 -10.21
N LEU A 531 47.70 -9.32 -9.85
CA LEU A 531 48.19 -8.13 -10.55
C LEU A 531 49.73 -8.17 -10.52
N PRO A 532 50.42 -7.89 -11.64
CA PRO A 532 51.87 -7.88 -11.68
C PRO A 532 52.44 -7.05 -10.53
N THR A 533 53.33 -7.65 -9.72
CA THR A 533 53.95 -6.97 -8.57
C THR A 533 54.87 -5.84 -9.01
N ASP A 534 55.27 -5.83 -10.28
CA ASP A 534 56.05 -4.77 -10.88
C ASP A 534 55.14 -3.60 -11.30
N PRO A 535 55.19 -2.45 -10.61
CA PRO A 535 54.36 -1.29 -10.92
C PRO A 535 54.63 -0.75 -12.33
N SER A 536 55.76 -1.09 -12.94
CA SER A 536 56.14 -0.66 -14.29
C SER A 536 55.43 -1.45 -15.40
N LEU A 537 54.89 -2.64 -15.09
CA LEU A 537 54.13 -3.48 -16.03
C LEU A 537 52.62 -3.20 -16.01
N VAL A 538 52.14 -2.42 -15.04
CA VAL A 538 50.80 -1.83 -15.07
C VAL A 538 50.89 -0.56 -15.90
N GLU A 539 50.90 -0.69 -17.22
CA GLU A 539 50.84 0.45 -18.15
C GLU A 539 49.77 1.45 -17.67
N LYS A 540 50.23 2.65 -17.30
CA LYS A 540 49.49 3.90 -17.05
C LYS A 540 48.00 3.86 -17.42
N LYS A 541 47.18 3.20 -16.61
CA LYS A 541 45.75 3.47 -16.56
C LYS A 541 45.56 4.58 -15.55
N VAL A 542 45.56 5.79 -16.10
CA VAL A 542 44.95 7.01 -15.57
C VAL A 542 45.15 7.18 -14.06
N GLU A 543 46.07 8.06 -13.68
CA GLU A 543 45.92 8.79 -12.42
C GLU A 543 44.51 9.41 -12.42
N GLU A 544 43.52 8.66 -11.93
CA GLU A 544 42.33 9.21 -11.32
C GLU A 544 42.88 9.99 -10.13
N THR A 545 43.32 11.23 -10.39
CA THR A 545 43.28 12.28 -9.40
C THR A 545 41.84 12.26 -8.92
N GLU A 546 41.61 11.57 -7.80
CA GLU A 546 40.30 11.40 -7.20
C GLU A 546 39.68 12.80 -7.13
N ASN A 547 38.71 13.07 -7.99
CA ASN A 547 37.81 14.21 -7.86
C ASN A 547 36.95 13.93 -6.63
N LYS A 548 37.57 13.91 -5.44
CA LYS A 548 36.88 13.86 -4.17
C LYS A 548 36.00 15.09 -4.14
N LEU A 549 34.69 14.86 -4.16
CA LEU A 549 33.72 15.93 -4.00
C LEU A 549 34.07 16.68 -2.71
N PRO A 550 34.16 18.02 -2.75
CA PRO A 550 34.35 18.79 -1.54
C PRO A 550 33.18 18.51 -0.60
N ASN A 551 33.50 18.22 0.66
CA ASN A 551 32.50 17.92 1.70
C ASN A 551 32.23 19.14 2.59
N THR A 552 33.05 20.19 2.46
CA THR A 552 32.90 21.43 3.23
C THR A 552 33.02 22.66 2.33
N ILE A 553 32.41 23.79 2.77
CA ILE A 553 32.54 25.09 2.09
C ILE A 553 34.02 25.52 1.98
N LYS A 554 34.86 25.15 2.95
CA LYS A 554 36.30 25.46 2.94
C LYS A 554 37.01 24.70 1.83
N GLU A 555 36.76 23.41 1.69
CA GLU A 555 37.30 22.59 0.60
C GLU A 555 36.83 23.09 -0.77
N LEU A 556 35.55 23.47 -0.90
CA LEU A 556 35.03 24.04 -2.15
C LEU A 556 35.76 25.34 -2.51
N LYS A 557 35.98 26.24 -1.54
CA LYS A 557 36.73 27.48 -1.76
C LYS A 557 38.20 27.21 -2.12
N GLN A 558 38.84 26.26 -1.44
CA GLN A 558 40.21 25.84 -1.76
C GLN A 558 40.30 25.25 -3.17
N LEU A 559 39.31 24.46 -3.61
CA LEU A 559 39.27 23.88 -4.94
C LEU A 559 39.13 24.96 -6.03
N ILE A 560 38.30 25.98 -5.79
CA ILE A 560 38.14 27.14 -6.69
C ILE A 560 39.45 27.93 -6.80
N GLU A 561 40.13 28.16 -5.66
CA GLU A 561 41.42 28.85 -5.60
C GLU A 561 42.53 28.04 -6.29
N GLN A 562 42.61 26.73 -6.04
CA GLN A 562 43.59 25.83 -6.65
C GLN A 562 43.46 25.77 -8.17
N LYS A 563 42.23 25.84 -8.69
CA LYS A 563 41.96 25.86 -10.14
C LYS A 563 42.10 27.25 -10.77
N ASN A 564 42.44 28.29 -9.99
CA ASN A 564 42.51 29.69 -10.45
C ASN A 564 41.23 30.17 -11.16
N LEU A 565 40.06 29.68 -10.73
CA LEU A 565 38.78 30.07 -11.32
C LEU A 565 38.34 31.42 -10.76
N GLN A 566 38.23 32.44 -11.62
CA GLN A 566 37.69 33.73 -11.21
C GLN A 566 36.17 33.63 -11.08
N THR A 567 35.64 33.77 -9.87
CA THR A 567 34.19 33.76 -9.62
C THR A 567 33.77 34.97 -8.80
N THR A 568 32.63 35.55 -9.16
CA THR A 568 31.96 36.62 -8.40
C THR A 568 30.99 36.07 -7.35
N LEU A 569 30.87 34.74 -7.27
CA LEU A 569 29.96 34.05 -6.38
C LEU A 569 30.55 33.91 -4.98
N ASN A 570 29.80 34.37 -3.98
CA ASN A 570 30.16 34.21 -2.58
C ASN A 570 29.47 32.97 -2.01
N PHE A 571 30.26 31.96 -1.64
CA PHE A 571 29.75 30.74 -0.98
C PHE A 571 29.73 30.90 0.56
N PRO A 572 28.65 30.46 1.25
CA PRO A 572 27.45 29.84 0.67
C PRO A 572 26.53 30.86 0.01
N ILE A 573 25.85 30.47 -1.07
CA ILE A 573 24.99 31.36 -1.86
C ILE A 573 23.65 31.53 -1.14
N SER A 574 23.34 32.77 -0.78
CA SER A 574 22.08 33.11 -0.10
C SER A 574 21.04 33.77 -1.01
N ASN A 575 21.44 34.35 -2.16
CA ASN A 575 20.52 34.99 -3.09
C ASN A 575 20.01 33.98 -4.14
N GLN A 576 18.68 33.81 -4.22
CA GLN A 576 18.00 32.90 -5.15
C GLN A 576 18.30 33.21 -6.63
N GLU A 577 18.45 34.49 -6.99
CA GLU A 577 18.75 34.92 -8.37
C GLU A 577 20.13 34.44 -8.84
N LYS A 578 21.07 34.21 -7.91
CA LYS A 578 22.43 33.76 -8.22
C LYS A 578 22.55 32.24 -8.29
N ILE A 579 21.50 31.49 -7.93
CA ILE A 579 21.53 30.03 -7.91
C ILE A 579 21.74 29.44 -9.30
N PRO A 580 21.01 29.84 -10.36
CA PRO A 580 21.22 29.28 -11.70
C PRO A 580 22.67 29.45 -12.18
N SER A 581 23.23 30.65 -12.05
CA SER A 581 24.62 30.94 -12.43
C SER A 581 25.62 30.14 -11.58
N ALA A 582 25.32 29.92 -10.30
CA ALA A 582 26.17 29.09 -9.46
C ALA A 582 26.10 27.61 -9.79
N ILE A 583 24.92 27.09 -10.08
CA ILE A 583 24.72 25.70 -10.53
C ILE A 583 25.51 25.48 -11.82
N GLU A 584 25.42 26.41 -12.76
CA GLU A 584 26.16 26.37 -14.01
C GLU A 584 27.67 26.37 -13.77
N PHE A 585 28.18 27.30 -12.95
CA PHE A 585 29.59 27.36 -12.55
C PHE A 585 30.08 26.06 -11.90
N LEU A 586 29.32 25.50 -10.94
CA LEU A 586 29.71 24.26 -10.25
C LEU A 586 29.70 23.04 -11.19
N LYS A 587 28.79 23.00 -12.17
CA LYS A 587 28.71 21.90 -13.14
C LYS A 587 29.76 22.02 -14.25
N GLN A 588 29.90 23.21 -14.86
CA GLN A 588 30.77 23.41 -16.01
C GLN A 588 32.24 23.58 -15.61
N ASP A 589 32.54 24.45 -14.64
CA ASP A 589 33.93 24.81 -14.32
C ASP A 589 34.57 23.84 -13.31
N LEU A 590 33.77 23.32 -12.38
CA LEU A 590 34.25 22.35 -11.39
C LEU A 590 34.00 20.89 -11.76
N ALA A 591 33.19 20.62 -12.80
CA ALA A 591 32.78 19.26 -13.20
C ALA A 591 32.15 18.47 -12.04
N LEU A 592 31.32 19.12 -11.21
CA LEU A 592 30.57 18.45 -10.16
C LEU A 592 29.28 17.87 -10.73
N ASP A 593 29.17 16.54 -10.75
CA ASP A 593 27.94 15.84 -11.18
C ASP A 593 26.78 16.11 -10.20
N SER A 594 27.08 16.19 -8.90
CA SER A 594 26.13 16.49 -7.83
C SER A 594 26.52 17.76 -7.09
N ILE A 595 25.55 18.65 -6.89
CA ILE A 595 25.78 19.92 -6.20
C ILE A 595 25.56 19.73 -4.70
N PRO A 596 26.55 20.00 -3.85
CA PRO A 596 26.40 19.80 -2.41
C PRO A 596 25.47 20.84 -1.78
N ASP A 597 24.58 20.40 -0.88
CA ASP A 597 23.61 21.27 -0.19
C ASP A 597 24.27 22.40 0.60
N PHE A 598 25.46 22.17 1.16
CA PHE A 598 26.19 23.19 1.93
C PHE A 598 26.65 24.39 1.08
N ALA A 599 26.63 24.28 -0.25
CA ALA A 599 26.97 25.39 -1.14
C ALA A 599 25.93 26.52 -1.09
N PHE A 600 24.74 26.24 -0.55
CA PHE A 600 23.64 27.18 -0.46
C PHE A 600 23.23 27.44 0.99
N LYS A 601 22.86 28.69 1.28
CA LYS A 601 22.28 29.09 2.57
C LYS A 601 20.94 29.74 2.31
N PHE A 602 19.91 28.91 2.18
CA PHE A 602 18.55 29.38 1.93
C PHE A 602 17.96 30.03 3.19
N THR A 603 17.33 31.18 3.04
CA THR A 603 16.38 31.69 4.03
C THR A 603 15.20 30.73 4.09
N SER A 604 14.76 30.35 5.30
CA SER A 604 13.60 29.48 5.47
C SER A 604 12.38 30.12 4.79
N PHE A 605 11.78 29.43 3.84
CA PHE A 605 10.51 29.86 3.25
C PHE A 605 9.36 29.55 4.22
N PRO A 606 8.20 30.24 4.11
CA PRO A 606 7.03 29.95 4.93
C PRO A 606 6.64 28.48 4.85
N SER A 607 6.14 27.89 5.94
CA SER A 607 5.71 26.48 5.92
C SER A 607 4.69 26.24 4.80
N PRO A 608 4.83 25.14 4.03
CA PRO A 608 3.91 24.81 2.94
C PRO A 608 2.49 24.63 3.48
N GLY A 609 1.48 25.07 2.73
CA GLY A 609 0.07 24.81 3.02
C GLY A 609 -0.57 23.78 2.09
N TRP A 610 -1.89 23.60 2.23
CA TRP A 610 -2.67 22.61 1.47
C TRP A 610 -2.85 22.98 0.00
N GLU A 611 -2.74 24.27 -0.33
CA GLU A 611 -2.87 24.84 -1.67
C GLU A 611 -1.92 24.20 -2.69
N LEU A 612 -0.79 23.62 -2.23
CA LEU A 612 0.15 22.89 -3.09
C LEU A 612 -0.46 21.66 -3.75
N PHE A 613 -1.52 21.11 -3.17
CA PHE A 613 -2.11 19.87 -3.62
C PHE A 613 -3.54 20.02 -4.13
N GLU A 614 -4.00 21.25 -4.27
CA GLU A 614 -5.25 21.55 -4.94
C GLU A 614 -5.01 21.44 -6.44
N GLU A 615 -5.93 20.75 -7.12
CA GLU A 615 -5.97 20.77 -8.57
C GLU A 615 -6.28 22.22 -8.95
N ALA A 616 -5.48 22.81 -9.83
CA ALA A 616 -5.84 24.10 -10.39
C ALA A 616 -7.23 23.91 -10.99
N GLU A 617 -8.21 24.68 -10.53
CA GLU A 617 -9.53 24.71 -11.17
C GLU A 617 -9.26 25.15 -12.61
N ILE A 618 -9.19 24.17 -13.51
CA ILE A 618 -9.16 24.44 -14.93
C ILE A 618 -10.56 24.97 -15.16
N ASP A 619 -10.64 26.28 -15.37
CA ASP A 619 -11.86 26.97 -15.71
C ASP A 619 -12.27 26.48 -17.11
N ASP A 620 -12.87 25.30 -17.16
CA ASP A 620 -13.36 24.66 -18.39
C ASP A 620 -14.45 25.52 -19.07
N ASP A 621 -14.91 26.58 -18.38
CA ASP A 621 -15.82 27.61 -18.85
C ASP A 621 -15.12 28.79 -19.55
N ILE A 622 -13.81 28.73 -19.86
CA ILE A 622 -13.27 29.59 -20.92
C ILE A 622 -13.91 29.10 -22.22
N PRO A 623 -14.92 29.82 -22.78
CA PRO A 623 -15.54 29.39 -24.02
C PRO A 623 -14.41 29.28 -25.03
N MET A 624 -14.27 28.12 -25.67
CA MET A 624 -13.42 28.01 -26.84
C MET A 624 -13.89 29.08 -27.82
N GLN A 625 -13.21 30.24 -27.84
CA GLN A 625 -13.32 31.13 -28.98
C GLN A 625 -12.83 30.29 -30.15
N GLU A 626 -13.78 29.91 -31.01
CA GLU A 626 -13.53 29.36 -32.33
C GLU A 626 -12.67 30.38 -33.08
N ASN A 627 -11.35 30.31 -32.89
CA ASN A 627 -10.42 30.93 -33.80
C ASN A 627 -10.51 30.11 -35.08
N GLU A 628 -11.36 30.57 -36.00
CA GLU A 628 -11.31 30.16 -37.39
C GLU A 628 -9.85 30.22 -37.87
N PRO A 629 -9.32 29.15 -38.48
CA PRO A 629 -7.95 29.14 -38.95
C PRO A 629 -7.82 30.14 -40.11
N THR A 630 -7.27 31.32 -39.83
CA THR A 630 -6.88 32.29 -40.85
C THR A 630 -5.84 31.62 -41.76
N GLN A 631 -6.23 31.35 -43.01
CA GLN A 631 -5.33 30.82 -44.02
C GLN A 631 -4.15 31.79 -44.26
N PRO A 632 -2.93 31.28 -44.51
CA PRO A 632 -1.79 32.12 -44.84
C PRO A 632 -1.96 32.72 -46.24
N THR A 633 -2.17 34.04 -46.30
CA THR A 633 -2.15 34.82 -47.53
C THR A 633 -0.76 34.75 -48.17
N ILE A 634 -0.69 34.13 -49.34
CA ILE A 634 0.49 34.09 -50.21
C ILE A 634 0.65 35.46 -50.86
N ASN A 635 1.68 36.20 -50.47
CA ASN A 635 2.09 37.44 -51.14
C ASN A 635 2.74 37.12 -52.49
N THR A 636 2.02 37.41 -53.58
CA THR A 636 2.57 37.50 -54.94
C THR A 636 2.57 38.97 -55.34
N GLN A 637 3.73 39.62 -55.31
CA GLN A 637 3.93 40.95 -55.89
C GLN A 637 4.45 40.79 -57.32
N GLY A 638 3.60 41.14 -58.29
CA GLY A 638 3.93 41.35 -59.70
C GLY A 638 3.68 42.80 -60.08
N LEU A 639 4.53 43.28 -60.99
CA LEU A 639 4.54 44.60 -61.63
C LEU A 639 3.21 45.02 -62.26
N GLU A 640 3.04 46.34 -62.35
CA GLU A 640 2.38 47.18 -63.40
C GLU A 640 1.56 48.28 -62.70
N SER A 641 2.05 49.52 -62.61
CA SER A 641 2.03 50.61 -63.60
C SER A 641 0.64 51.20 -63.88
N GLU A 642 0.58 52.50 -63.61
CA GLU A 642 -0.23 53.57 -64.21
C GLU A 642 -1.64 53.92 -63.69
N GLU A 643 -1.71 55.21 -63.32
CA GLU A 643 -2.77 56.21 -63.52
C GLU A 643 -4.07 56.17 -62.69
N GLU A 644 -4.11 57.09 -61.70
CA GLU A 644 -5.03 58.25 -61.59
C GLU A 644 -6.57 58.10 -61.85
N PRO A 645 -7.43 59.00 -61.34
CA PRO A 645 -7.64 59.40 -59.94
C PRO A 645 -9.15 59.53 -59.61
N THR A 646 -9.44 60.18 -58.48
CA THR A 646 -10.67 60.89 -58.09
C THR A 646 -11.65 60.21 -57.11
N ASN A 647 -11.66 60.84 -55.93
CA ASN A 647 -12.81 61.36 -55.19
C ASN A 647 -13.83 60.40 -54.56
N GLU A 648 -13.93 60.61 -53.24
CA GLU A 648 -15.16 60.78 -52.45
C GLU A 648 -16.14 59.60 -52.41
N CYS A 649 -16.20 58.92 -51.26
CA CYS A 649 -17.14 59.31 -50.20
C CYS A 649 -16.76 58.69 -48.85
#